data_AF-A0AAV4WQV6-F1
#
_entry.id   AF-A0AAV4WQV6-F1
#
_cell.length_a   1.000
_cell.length_b   1.000
_cell.length_c   1.000
_cell.angle_alpha   90.00
_cell.angle_beta   90.00
_cell.angle_gamma   90.00
#
_symmetry.space_group_name_H-M   'P 1'
#
loop_
_entity.id
_entity.type
_entity.pdbx_description
1 polymer ?
#
loop_
_entity_poly.entity_id
_entity_poly.type
_entity_poly.pdbx_seq_one_letter_code
_entity_poly.pdbx_strand_id
1 'polypeptide(L)'
;MVFASPACFLWRLTNQGWPTSLDQTICSSSPTPKCGTTWVQNIVGCIFRDGKPFQSAMEFFTDTPFLEMTGAAAAEKMRRPGAIKVHLPFHLTPWSPEAKYIFVARNPKDCCVSFYHHTVGAPGYRFVNGEFDDYFDLFIDGEVDFGDYFDTLFSWYEHRNDPNVLFITYEQLKKDARNNILKIAEFIGPHYKEKLLKDEKMLEDVIFHSSFSFMKQHINQLFSQLGSIPKELIMDNPDIPSGLKAILLADEFQMTKNEPEKMNFIRKGIVGDWRNYFSPSQNARLEKKFRERTAGTELADLWKDDMVIIELKSQIHFQLNIFTVRKLTKLSKEIKMSSEDQQKPKMPWYQDIDGFRLPGMFSADAYRSALTYKPRPDDLFIVTYPKCGTTWVQNIVACIFKDGRPFASAMEFFTETPFLEMTGKAAGENLKRPGAIKFHLPFHLTPWSPESKYIFVARNPKDCCVSLYHHTEGLPGYKFVGGEFDDFFEIFINGEVDFGDYFDTTLSWYEHKNDPNVLFITYEEIKKDARNSILRIAEFIGPQYKEKLVKNEKILDDVVFHSSFGFMKEHLNRQLDELSNMPKDMIRNNPDVPAGLRAMLLADSFQMKKDDNAGVTFVRKGVVGDWRNYLSPMQNARLERKFRQRFAGTELLDIWRDYM
;
A
#
# COMPACT_ATOMS: atom_id res chain seq x y z
N MET A 1 -12.19 6.17 -30.64
CA MET A 1 -13.43 5.39 -30.45
C MET A 1 -13.83 5.68 -29.02
N VAL A 2 -14.86 6.49 -28.78
CA VAL A 2 -15.22 6.92 -27.40
C VAL A 2 -15.63 5.68 -26.62
N PHE A 3 -14.94 5.37 -25.51
CA PHE A 3 -15.22 4.25 -24.63
C PHE A 3 -16.45 4.57 -23.76
N ALA A 4 -17.62 4.66 -24.40
CA ALA A 4 -18.88 4.88 -23.71
C ALA A 4 -19.35 3.56 -23.08
N SER A 5 -19.65 3.54 -21.78
CA SER A 5 -20.34 2.39 -21.18
C SER A 5 -21.71 2.18 -21.83
N PRO A 6 -22.27 0.97 -21.74
CA PRO A 6 -23.65 0.71 -22.13
C PRO A 6 -24.64 1.71 -21.51
N ALA A 7 -24.38 2.26 -20.32
CA ALA A 7 -25.21 3.27 -19.69
C ALA A 7 -25.15 4.64 -20.42
N CYS A 8 -23.96 5.10 -20.82
CA CYS A 8 -23.83 6.30 -21.66
C CYS A 8 -24.47 6.12 -23.05
N PHE A 9 -24.36 4.91 -23.62
CA PHE A 9 -24.98 4.56 -24.90
C PHE A 9 -26.51 4.47 -24.79
N LEU A 10 -27.02 3.87 -23.71
CA LEU A 10 -28.45 3.77 -23.39
C LEU A 10 -29.06 5.16 -23.15
N TRP A 11 -28.40 6.07 -22.43
CA TRP A 11 -28.93 7.43 -22.26
C TRP A 11 -29.03 8.19 -23.60
N ARG A 12 -28.00 8.10 -24.46
CA ARG A 12 -28.05 8.71 -25.81
C ARG A 12 -29.09 8.07 -26.74
N LEU A 13 -29.42 6.79 -26.55
CA LEU A 13 -30.37 6.05 -27.38
C LEU A 13 -31.82 6.09 -26.88
N THR A 14 -32.04 6.27 -25.57
CA THR A 14 -33.36 5.96 -24.99
C THR A 14 -34.39 7.07 -25.14
N ASN A 15 -34.02 8.35 -25.34
CA ASN A 15 -35.01 9.44 -25.47
C ASN A 15 -36.08 9.42 -24.34
N GLN A 16 -35.77 8.81 -23.18
CA GLN A 16 -36.78 8.35 -22.20
C GLN A 16 -37.32 9.46 -21.27
N GLY A 17 -37.07 10.73 -21.61
CA GLY A 17 -37.57 11.87 -20.86
C GLY A 17 -37.02 11.97 -19.44
N TRP A 18 -37.45 13.00 -18.73
CA TRP A 18 -37.11 13.27 -17.34
C TRP A 18 -38.29 12.91 -16.41
N PRO A 19 -38.05 12.63 -15.12
CA PRO A 19 -39.14 12.41 -14.18
C PRO A 19 -40.09 13.61 -14.14
N THR A 20 -41.39 13.35 -14.09
CA THR A 20 -42.43 14.39 -14.13
C THR A 20 -42.58 15.19 -12.83
N SER A 21 -42.06 14.70 -11.69
CA SER A 21 -41.97 15.43 -10.41
C SER A 21 -40.69 15.09 -9.65
N LEU A 22 -40.11 16.11 -9.00
CA LEU A 22 -38.91 16.01 -8.14
C LEU A 22 -39.20 16.38 -6.67
N ASP A 23 -40.47 16.38 -6.23
CA ASP A 23 -40.82 16.71 -4.85
C ASP A 23 -40.22 15.72 -3.84
N GLN A 24 -39.64 16.24 -2.75
CA GLN A 24 -38.94 15.43 -1.73
C GLN A 24 -37.79 14.57 -2.30
N THR A 25 -37.14 15.05 -3.37
CA THR A 25 -35.98 14.39 -3.99
C THR A 25 -34.68 15.01 -3.53
N ILE A 26 -33.69 14.15 -3.24
CA ILE A 26 -32.29 14.53 -3.13
C ILE A 26 -31.53 14.04 -4.37
N CYS A 27 -30.94 14.93 -5.15
CA CYS A 27 -30.09 14.58 -6.28
C CYS A 27 -28.62 14.59 -5.84
N SER A 28 -27.95 13.45 -5.87
CA SER A 28 -26.50 13.35 -5.64
C SER A 28 -25.75 13.35 -6.97
N SER A 29 -24.84 14.31 -7.15
CA SER A 29 -24.11 14.53 -8.41
C SER A 29 -22.59 14.60 -8.19
N SER A 30 -21.80 14.31 -9.23
CA SER A 30 -20.35 14.54 -9.22
C SER A 30 -19.76 14.76 -10.61
N PRO A 31 -18.52 15.29 -10.72
CA PRO A 31 -17.85 15.55 -11.99
C PRO A 31 -17.81 14.36 -12.96
N THR A 32 -17.47 13.19 -12.43
CA THR A 32 -17.43 11.91 -13.13
C THR A 32 -17.79 10.80 -12.14
N PRO A 33 -17.95 9.53 -12.57
CA PRO A 33 -17.94 8.40 -11.66
C PRO A 33 -16.71 8.42 -10.74
N LYS A 34 -16.87 7.85 -9.55
CA LYS A 34 -15.81 7.66 -8.54
C LYS A 34 -15.27 8.92 -7.86
N CYS A 35 -15.98 10.05 -7.90
CA CYS A 35 -15.74 11.18 -7.00
C CYS A 35 -16.36 11.01 -5.59
N GLY A 36 -17.21 10.00 -5.37
CA GLY A 36 -17.87 9.78 -4.07
C GLY A 36 -19.40 9.74 -4.09
N THR A 37 -20.04 9.82 -5.26
CA THR A 37 -21.52 9.81 -5.36
C THR A 37 -22.16 8.61 -4.69
N THR A 38 -21.60 7.41 -4.83
CA THR A 38 -22.14 6.22 -4.15
C THR A 38 -21.99 6.30 -2.63
N TRP A 39 -20.97 7.01 -2.14
CA TRP A 39 -20.81 7.25 -0.71
C TRP A 39 -21.89 8.19 -0.18
N VAL A 40 -22.13 9.31 -0.87
CA VAL A 40 -23.21 10.26 -0.53
C VAL A 40 -24.58 9.60 -0.64
N GLN A 41 -24.82 8.83 -1.70
CA GLN A 41 -26.02 8.02 -1.89
C GLN A 41 -26.28 7.07 -0.72
N ASN A 42 -25.23 6.40 -0.23
CA ASN A 42 -25.32 5.52 0.93
C ASN A 42 -25.60 6.28 2.23
N ILE A 43 -24.94 7.42 2.44
CA ILE A 43 -25.17 8.29 3.62
C ILE A 43 -26.64 8.72 3.68
N VAL A 44 -27.16 9.31 2.58
CA VAL A 44 -28.55 9.75 2.50
C VAL A 44 -29.51 8.57 2.68
N GLY A 45 -29.20 7.43 2.05
CA GLY A 45 -29.96 6.20 2.20
C GLY A 45 -30.05 5.71 3.65
N CYS A 46 -28.94 5.76 4.41
CA CYS A 46 -28.92 5.38 5.82
C CYS A 46 -29.70 6.39 6.68
N ILE A 47 -29.61 7.70 6.40
CA ILE A 47 -30.37 8.73 7.13
C ILE A 47 -31.87 8.52 6.96
N PHE A 48 -32.35 8.26 5.74
CA PHE A 48 -33.76 7.95 5.48
C PHE A 48 -34.24 6.62 6.08
N ARG A 49 -33.31 5.73 6.46
CA ARG A 49 -33.58 4.41 7.05
C ARG A 49 -33.23 4.34 8.53
N ASP A 50 -33.15 5.48 9.20
CA ASP A 50 -32.90 5.55 10.64
C ASP A 50 -31.62 4.79 11.03
N GLY A 51 -30.56 5.00 10.26
CA GLY A 51 -29.26 4.37 10.46
C GLY A 51 -29.12 2.98 9.85
N LYS A 52 -30.17 2.35 9.31
CA LYS A 52 -30.06 0.99 8.74
C LYS A 52 -29.46 0.98 7.34
N PRO A 53 -28.62 -0.03 7.00
CA PRO A 53 -28.08 -0.18 5.66
C PRO A 53 -29.14 -0.79 4.72
N PHE A 54 -28.91 -0.67 3.41
CA PHE A 54 -29.68 -1.39 2.40
C PHE A 54 -29.55 -2.90 2.59
N GLN A 55 -30.63 -3.65 2.41
CA GLN A 55 -30.65 -5.10 2.64
C GLN A 55 -30.42 -5.91 1.36
N SER A 56 -30.61 -5.30 0.18
CA SER A 56 -30.36 -5.94 -1.11
C SER A 56 -29.84 -4.95 -2.14
N ALA A 57 -29.18 -5.45 -3.18
CA ALA A 57 -28.82 -4.61 -4.33
C ALA A 57 -30.06 -4.05 -5.05
N MET A 58 -31.17 -4.79 -5.07
CA MET A 58 -32.40 -4.29 -5.69
C MET A 58 -32.95 -3.10 -4.91
N GLU A 59 -33.04 -3.19 -3.57
CA GLU A 59 -33.43 -2.06 -2.71
C GLU A 59 -32.50 -0.86 -2.93
N PHE A 60 -31.19 -1.08 -3.09
CA PHE A 60 -30.24 -0.02 -3.38
C PHE A 60 -30.58 0.72 -4.68
N PHE A 61 -30.85 0.00 -5.78
CA PHE A 61 -31.14 0.59 -7.08
C PHE A 61 -32.57 1.13 -7.24
N THR A 62 -33.55 0.59 -6.52
CA THR A 62 -34.94 1.08 -6.58
C THR A 62 -35.16 2.29 -5.70
N ASP A 63 -34.56 2.33 -4.52
CA ASP A 63 -34.77 3.42 -3.57
C ASP A 63 -33.78 4.55 -3.78
N THR A 64 -32.66 4.27 -4.46
CA THR A 64 -31.73 5.31 -4.90
C THR A 64 -31.30 5.11 -6.36
N PRO A 65 -32.17 5.43 -7.34
CA PRO A 65 -31.90 5.14 -8.74
C PRO A 65 -30.74 5.96 -9.30
N PHE A 66 -29.92 5.33 -10.15
CA PHE A 66 -28.91 6.00 -10.96
C PHE A 66 -29.54 6.36 -12.31
N LEU A 67 -29.91 7.63 -12.48
CA LEU A 67 -30.85 8.07 -13.52
C LEU A 67 -30.43 7.70 -14.94
N GLU A 68 -29.14 7.84 -15.25
CA GLU A 68 -28.53 7.56 -16.55
C GLU A 68 -28.53 6.05 -16.87
N MET A 69 -28.64 5.22 -15.84
CA MET A 69 -28.67 3.77 -15.96
C MET A 69 -30.08 3.20 -15.87
N THR A 70 -30.91 3.69 -14.95
CA THR A 70 -32.24 3.13 -14.65
C THR A 70 -33.37 3.86 -15.37
N GLY A 71 -33.12 5.06 -15.90
CA GLY A 71 -34.11 5.90 -16.57
C GLY A 71 -35.07 6.62 -15.62
N ALA A 72 -35.83 7.58 -16.17
CA ALA A 72 -36.77 8.41 -15.42
C ALA A 72 -37.88 7.61 -14.74
N ALA A 73 -38.40 6.56 -15.38
CA ALA A 73 -39.46 5.73 -14.82
C ALA A 73 -39.06 5.06 -13.49
N ALA A 74 -37.77 4.75 -13.29
CA ALA A 74 -37.28 4.22 -12.02
C ALA A 74 -37.30 5.30 -10.92
N ALA A 75 -36.91 6.52 -11.25
CA ALA A 75 -36.99 7.68 -10.35
C ALA A 75 -38.44 8.08 -10.02
N GLU A 76 -39.39 7.88 -10.93
CA GLU A 76 -40.82 8.11 -10.66
C GLU A 76 -41.41 7.06 -9.69
N LYS A 77 -40.91 5.82 -9.74
CA LYS A 77 -41.35 4.72 -8.88
C LYS A 77 -40.59 4.62 -7.55
N MET A 78 -39.52 5.42 -7.37
CA MET A 78 -38.69 5.31 -6.17
C MET A 78 -39.47 5.71 -4.91
N ARG A 79 -39.06 5.14 -3.77
CA ARG A 79 -39.59 5.54 -2.47
C ARG A 79 -39.21 6.99 -2.14
N ARG A 80 -40.14 7.76 -1.57
CA ARG A 80 -39.93 9.14 -1.12
C ARG A 80 -40.07 9.27 0.42
N PRO A 81 -39.28 10.13 1.08
CA PRO A 81 -38.14 10.88 0.54
C PRO A 81 -37.03 9.93 0.05
N GLY A 82 -36.40 10.29 -1.07
CA GLY A 82 -35.51 9.40 -1.82
C GLY A 82 -34.36 10.14 -2.48
N ALA A 83 -33.33 9.41 -2.90
CA ALA A 83 -32.12 10.00 -3.47
C ALA A 83 -31.85 9.51 -4.90
N ILE A 84 -31.80 10.40 -5.87
CA ILE A 84 -31.40 10.09 -7.24
C ILE A 84 -29.90 10.33 -7.38
N LYS A 85 -29.20 9.43 -8.06
CA LYS A 85 -27.79 9.62 -8.43
C LYS A 85 -27.69 10.06 -9.89
N VAL A 86 -26.82 11.04 -10.16
CA VAL A 86 -26.48 11.57 -11.49
C VAL A 86 -24.98 11.90 -11.60
N HIS A 87 -24.49 12.08 -12.83
CA HIS A 87 -23.11 12.41 -13.24
C HIS A 87 -23.10 13.45 -14.37
N LEU A 88 -24.20 14.19 -14.55
CA LEU A 88 -24.34 15.17 -15.62
C LEU A 88 -23.85 16.57 -15.19
N PRO A 89 -23.34 17.38 -16.13
CA PRO A 89 -23.19 18.82 -15.97
C PRO A 89 -24.48 19.48 -15.49
N PHE A 90 -24.36 20.61 -14.78
CA PHE A 90 -25.51 21.31 -14.19
C PHE A 90 -26.60 21.60 -15.23
N HIS A 91 -26.20 22.14 -16.38
CA HIS A 91 -27.12 22.50 -17.47
C HIS A 91 -27.82 21.31 -18.16
N LEU A 92 -27.36 20.08 -17.90
CA LEU A 92 -28.00 18.85 -18.35
C LEU A 92 -28.73 18.11 -17.23
N THR A 93 -28.59 18.56 -15.98
CA THR A 93 -29.26 17.95 -14.83
C THR A 93 -30.66 18.56 -14.67
N PRO A 94 -31.71 17.75 -14.43
CA PRO A 94 -33.03 18.27 -14.14
C PRO A 94 -33.03 19.19 -12.94
N TRP A 95 -33.53 20.41 -13.14
CA TRP A 95 -33.62 21.42 -12.11
C TRP A 95 -35.04 21.55 -11.56
N SER A 96 -35.15 21.56 -10.23
CA SER A 96 -36.35 21.91 -9.48
C SER A 96 -35.93 22.69 -8.25
N PRO A 97 -36.52 23.87 -7.98
CA PRO A 97 -36.25 24.63 -6.77
C PRO A 97 -36.72 23.89 -5.48
N GLU A 98 -37.63 22.93 -5.60
CA GLU A 98 -38.14 22.09 -4.52
C GLU A 98 -37.20 20.91 -4.19
N ALA A 99 -36.43 20.45 -5.17
CA ALA A 99 -35.44 19.40 -4.98
C ALA A 99 -34.17 19.95 -4.31
N LYS A 100 -33.45 19.07 -3.58
CA LYS A 100 -32.14 19.38 -3.00
C LYS A 100 -31.05 18.67 -3.79
N TYR A 101 -29.94 19.35 -4.03
CA TYR A 101 -28.82 18.83 -4.82
C TYR A 101 -27.57 18.76 -3.95
N ILE A 102 -26.94 17.59 -3.87
CA ILE A 102 -25.65 17.41 -3.19
C ILE A 102 -24.61 17.09 -4.25
N PHE A 103 -23.70 18.03 -4.50
CA PHE A 103 -22.59 17.84 -5.42
C PHE A 103 -21.32 17.46 -4.66
N VAL A 104 -20.77 16.28 -4.95
CA VAL A 104 -19.53 15.79 -4.36
C VAL A 104 -18.37 15.88 -5.34
N ALA A 105 -17.42 16.77 -5.06
CA ALA A 105 -16.18 16.88 -5.81
C ALA A 105 -15.06 16.06 -5.14
N ARG A 106 -14.05 15.65 -5.91
CA ARG A 106 -12.87 14.92 -5.41
C ARG A 106 -11.64 15.37 -6.17
N ASN A 107 -10.47 15.36 -5.53
CA ASN A 107 -9.22 15.67 -6.21
C ASN A 107 -9.13 14.93 -7.56
N PRO A 108 -8.94 15.63 -8.70
CA PRO A 108 -9.01 15.02 -10.03
C PRO A 108 -7.96 13.93 -10.25
N LYS A 109 -6.82 13.98 -9.54
CA LYS A 109 -5.80 12.94 -9.59
C LYS A 109 -6.30 11.63 -8.97
N ASP A 110 -6.88 11.71 -7.78
CA ASP A 110 -7.49 10.54 -7.11
C ASP A 110 -8.72 10.02 -7.86
N CYS A 111 -9.48 10.94 -8.47
CA CYS A 111 -10.61 10.60 -9.29
C CYS A 111 -10.18 9.78 -10.52
N CYS A 112 -9.18 10.24 -11.27
CA CYS A 112 -8.61 9.56 -12.43
C CYS A 112 -8.21 8.11 -12.10
N VAL A 113 -7.47 7.91 -11.00
CA VAL A 113 -7.09 6.56 -10.56
C VAL A 113 -8.31 5.72 -10.20
N SER A 114 -9.21 6.27 -9.40
CA SER A 114 -10.37 5.51 -8.94
C SER A 114 -11.29 5.13 -10.10
N PHE A 115 -11.36 5.97 -11.14
CA PHE A 115 -12.15 5.75 -12.33
C PHE A 115 -11.48 4.73 -13.27
N TYR A 116 -10.16 4.77 -13.44
CA TYR A 116 -9.41 3.71 -14.13
C TYR A 116 -9.73 2.31 -13.59
N HIS A 117 -9.60 2.11 -12.27
CA HIS A 117 -9.90 0.81 -11.63
C HIS A 117 -11.37 0.42 -11.77
N HIS A 118 -12.29 1.39 -11.89
CA HIS A 118 -13.69 1.11 -12.19
C HIS A 118 -13.86 0.56 -13.59
N THR A 119 -13.24 1.23 -14.57
CA THR A 119 -13.35 0.91 -15.99
C THR A 119 -12.71 -0.45 -16.29
N VAL A 120 -11.57 -0.76 -15.69
CA VAL A 120 -10.94 -2.09 -15.76
C VAL A 120 -11.81 -3.16 -15.08
N GLY A 121 -12.34 -2.85 -13.89
CA GLY A 121 -13.15 -3.79 -13.10
C GLY A 121 -14.59 -4.00 -13.58
N ALA A 122 -15.02 -3.27 -14.62
CA ALA A 122 -16.37 -3.36 -15.16
C ALA A 122 -16.31 -3.73 -16.66
N PRO A 123 -16.46 -5.02 -17.01
CA PRO A 123 -16.26 -5.49 -18.38
C PRO A 123 -17.14 -4.84 -19.45
N GLY A 124 -18.28 -4.25 -19.05
CA GLY A 124 -19.11 -3.44 -19.93
C GLY A 124 -18.38 -2.24 -20.57
N TYR A 125 -17.29 -1.75 -19.98
CA TYR A 125 -16.46 -0.69 -20.58
C TYR A 125 -15.50 -1.21 -21.65
N ARG A 126 -15.35 -2.54 -21.79
CA ARG A 126 -14.43 -3.19 -22.74
C ARG A 126 -12.98 -2.70 -22.62
N PHE A 127 -12.57 -2.33 -21.41
CA PHE A 127 -11.23 -1.82 -21.07
C PHE A 127 -10.51 -2.73 -20.07
N VAL A 128 -10.88 -4.01 -20.00
CA VAL A 128 -10.42 -4.96 -18.96
C VAL A 128 -8.91 -5.21 -18.96
N ASN A 129 -8.25 -4.97 -20.10
CA ASN A 129 -6.80 -5.10 -20.27
C ASN A 129 -6.13 -3.74 -20.60
N GLY A 130 -6.86 -2.63 -20.41
CA GLY A 130 -6.32 -1.31 -20.70
C GLY A 130 -5.39 -0.84 -19.59
N GLU A 131 -4.32 -0.14 -19.96
CA GLU A 131 -3.33 0.36 -19.02
C GLU A 131 -3.71 1.73 -18.44
N PHE A 132 -3.13 2.07 -17.30
CA PHE A 132 -3.39 3.37 -16.65
C PHE A 132 -2.94 4.54 -17.52
N ASP A 133 -1.89 4.38 -18.32
CA ASP A 133 -1.37 5.43 -19.19
C ASP A 133 -2.37 5.80 -20.30
N ASP A 134 -2.95 4.79 -20.96
CA ASP A 134 -4.00 4.98 -21.96
C ASP A 134 -5.24 5.62 -21.33
N TYR A 135 -5.62 5.15 -20.13
CA TYR A 135 -6.76 5.70 -19.41
C TYR A 135 -6.54 7.15 -18.98
N PHE A 136 -5.32 7.49 -18.55
CA PHE A 136 -4.97 8.85 -18.17
C PHE A 136 -5.14 9.81 -19.36
N ASP A 137 -4.73 9.39 -20.55
CA ASP A 137 -4.92 10.18 -21.78
C ASP A 137 -6.41 10.36 -22.09
N LEU A 138 -7.22 9.31 -21.99
CA LEU A 138 -8.68 9.43 -22.12
C LEU A 138 -9.26 10.41 -21.08
N PHE A 139 -8.82 10.32 -19.82
CA PHE A 139 -9.32 11.16 -18.74
C PHE A 139 -8.94 12.64 -18.93
N ILE A 140 -7.69 12.92 -19.32
CA ILE A 140 -7.23 14.30 -19.54
C ILE A 140 -7.76 14.90 -20.84
N ASP A 141 -8.13 14.09 -21.83
CA ASP A 141 -8.75 14.58 -23.06
C ASP A 141 -10.29 14.67 -22.94
N GLY A 142 -10.86 14.20 -21.82
CA GLY A 142 -12.31 14.19 -21.59
C GLY A 142 -13.04 13.14 -22.43
N GLU A 143 -12.34 12.12 -22.91
CA GLU A 143 -12.86 10.99 -23.68
C GLU A 143 -13.31 9.80 -22.80
N VAL A 144 -13.60 10.07 -21.53
CA VAL A 144 -14.19 9.12 -20.58
C VAL A 144 -15.71 9.29 -20.51
N ASP A 145 -16.38 8.33 -19.88
CA ASP A 145 -17.81 8.39 -19.58
C ASP A 145 -18.18 9.73 -18.90
N PHE A 146 -19.27 10.34 -19.37
CA PHE A 146 -19.78 11.65 -18.94
C PHE A 146 -18.90 12.87 -19.28
N GLY A 147 -17.82 12.68 -20.03
CA GLY A 147 -17.03 13.76 -20.63
C GLY A 147 -15.92 14.30 -19.72
N ASP A 148 -15.52 15.54 -19.96
CA ASP A 148 -14.43 16.18 -19.23
C ASP A 148 -14.79 16.46 -17.77
N TYR A 149 -13.94 16.00 -16.85
CA TYR A 149 -14.11 16.21 -15.41
C TYR A 149 -14.32 17.69 -15.05
N PHE A 150 -13.55 18.58 -15.68
CA PHE A 150 -13.58 20.00 -15.30
C PHE A 150 -14.87 20.65 -15.78
N ASP A 151 -15.36 20.33 -16.98
CA ASP A 151 -16.63 20.88 -17.51
C ASP A 151 -17.78 20.67 -16.51
N THR A 152 -17.93 19.45 -15.99
CA THR A 152 -18.96 19.15 -14.99
C THR A 152 -18.66 19.85 -13.66
N LEU A 153 -17.41 19.84 -13.17
CA LEU A 153 -17.04 20.52 -11.92
C LEU A 153 -17.37 22.02 -11.96
N PHE A 154 -16.98 22.74 -13.01
CA PHE A 154 -17.25 24.17 -13.15
C PHE A 154 -18.74 24.45 -13.21
N SER A 155 -19.48 23.70 -14.03
CA SER A 155 -20.92 23.89 -14.18
C SER A 155 -21.67 23.80 -12.86
N TRP A 156 -21.24 22.96 -11.92
CA TRP A 156 -21.86 22.84 -10.61
C TRP A 156 -21.31 23.81 -9.58
N TYR A 157 -20.02 24.17 -9.67
CA TYR A 157 -19.39 25.08 -8.73
C TYR A 157 -19.96 26.50 -8.81
N GLU A 158 -20.42 26.92 -9.98
CA GLU A 158 -21.14 28.20 -10.18
C GLU A 158 -22.41 28.27 -9.31
N HIS A 159 -23.07 27.13 -9.07
CA HIS A 159 -24.31 27.01 -8.30
C HIS A 159 -24.10 26.62 -6.84
N ARG A 160 -22.85 26.57 -6.35
CA ARG A 160 -22.52 26.10 -4.98
C ARG A 160 -23.17 26.89 -3.85
N ASN A 161 -23.61 28.12 -4.15
CA ASN A 161 -24.25 29.03 -3.20
C ASN A 161 -25.78 29.07 -3.35
N ASP A 162 -26.34 28.31 -4.30
CA ASP A 162 -27.79 28.22 -4.44
C ASP A 162 -28.38 27.54 -3.19
N PRO A 163 -29.56 28.01 -2.69
CA PRO A 163 -30.12 27.57 -1.42
C PRO A 163 -30.53 26.09 -1.37
N ASN A 164 -30.63 25.46 -2.54
CA ASN A 164 -30.94 24.06 -2.71
C ASN A 164 -29.75 23.26 -3.28
N VAL A 165 -28.52 23.78 -3.23
CA VAL A 165 -27.29 23.08 -3.61
C VAL A 165 -26.32 23.00 -2.42
N LEU A 166 -25.81 21.80 -2.15
CA LEU A 166 -24.75 21.55 -1.19
C LEU A 166 -23.52 21.05 -1.93
N PHE A 167 -22.49 21.90 -1.99
CA PHE A 167 -21.17 21.50 -2.46
C PHE A 167 -20.34 20.91 -1.30
N ILE A 168 -19.79 19.72 -1.51
CA ILE A 168 -18.91 19.04 -0.56
C ILE A 168 -17.77 18.33 -1.29
N THR A 169 -16.63 18.14 -0.62
CA THR A 169 -15.52 17.36 -1.17
C THR A 169 -15.43 15.99 -0.52
N TYR A 170 -14.94 15.01 -1.27
CA TYR A 170 -14.61 13.68 -0.78
C TYR A 170 -13.61 13.76 0.39
N GLU A 171 -12.66 14.69 0.32
CA GLU A 171 -11.64 14.90 1.33
C GLU A 171 -12.24 15.45 2.64
N GLN A 172 -13.25 16.34 2.57
CA GLN A 172 -14.00 16.78 3.74
C GLN A 172 -14.75 15.61 4.40
N LEU A 173 -15.49 14.82 3.61
CA LEU A 173 -16.20 13.64 4.09
C LEU A 173 -15.25 12.65 4.78
N LYS A 174 -14.04 12.48 4.24
CA LYS A 174 -13.05 11.56 4.79
C LYS A 174 -12.38 12.10 6.06
N LYS A 175 -12.11 13.40 6.12
CA LYS A 175 -11.46 14.05 7.25
C LYS A 175 -12.34 14.07 8.49
N ASP A 176 -13.64 14.30 8.32
CA ASP A 176 -14.60 14.40 9.41
C ASP A 176 -15.98 13.89 8.99
N ALA A 177 -16.14 12.57 9.02
CA ALA A 177 -17.37 11.92 8.59
C ALA A 177 -18.58 12.38 9.43
N ARG A 178 -18.42 12.48 10.75
CA ARG A 178 -19.51 12.82 11.68
C ARG A 178 -20.09 14.20 11.38
N ASN A 179 -19.26 15.24 11.32
CA ASN A 179 -19.76 16.60 11.09
C ASN A 179 -20.28 16.79 9.66
N ASN A 180 -19.68 16.12 8.67
CA ASN A 180 -20.20 16.19 7.30
C ASN A 180 -21.50 15.40 7.12
N ILE A 181 -21.72 14.29 7.83
CA ILE A 181 -23.01 13.59 7.87
C ILE A 181 -24.08 14.48 8.50
N LEU A 182 -23.79 15.17 9.61
CA LEU A 182 -24.70 16.12 10.24
C LEU A 182 -25.00 17.32 9.32
N LYS A 183 -24.01 17.79 8.55
CA LYS A 183 -24.19 18.84 7.53
C LYS A 183 -25.11 18.39 6.40
N ILE A 184 -24.94 17.16 5.90
CA ILE A 184 -25.85 16.55 4.92
C ILE A 184 -27.26 16.44 5.50
N ALA A 185 -27.39 15.94 6.74
CA ALA A 185 -28.67 15.80 7.43
C ALA A 185 -29.40 17.15 7.58
N GLU A 186 -28.71 18.22 7.98
CA GLU A 186 -29.28 19.57 8.04
C GLU A 186 -29.81 20.02 6.67
N PHE A 187 -28.99 19.83 5.62
CA PHE A 187 -29.28 20.30 4.28
C PHE A 187 -30.48 19.59 3.64
N ILE A 188 -30.59 18.27 3.83
CA ILE A 188 -31.77 17.51 3.37
C ILE A 188 -33.01 17.86 4.21
N GLY A 189 -32.85 18.24 5.48
CA GLY A 189 -33.90 18.78 6.32
C GLY A 189 -33.50 18.88 7.80
N PRO A 190 -33.73 20.01 8.49
CA PRO A 190 -33.28 20.22 9.88
C PRO A 190 -33.72 19.11 10.86
N HIS A 191 -34.93 18.59 10.67
CA HIS A 191 -35.47 17.49 11.48
C HIS A 191 -34.64 16.20 11.42
N TYR A 192 -33.93 15.91 10.32
CA TYR A 192 -33.03 14.75 10.24
C TYR A 192 -31.81 14.93 11.13
N LYS A 193 -31.19 16.12 11.13
CA LYS A 193 -30.08 16.40 12.03
C LYS A 193 -30.53 16.37 13.48
N GLU A 194 -31.66 16.98 13.81
CA GLU A 194 -32.21 16.92 15.16
C GLU A 194 -32.46 15.48 15.61
N LYS A 195 -32.98 14.63 14.71
CA LYS A 195 -33.19 13.21 14.98
C LYS A 195 -31.87 12.50 15.29
N LEU A 196 -30.84 12.71 14.47
CA LEU A 196 -29.50 12.13 14.69
C LEU A 196 -28.83 12.65 15.96
N LEU A 197 -29.03 13.91 16.34
CA LEU A 197 -28.47 14.48 17.57
C LEU A 197 -29.22 14.02 18.83
N LYS A 198 -30.50 13.67 18.72
CA LYS A 198 -31.29 13.11 19.82
C LYS A 198 -31.03 11.61 20.03
N ASP A 199 -30.76 10.89 18.96
CA ASP A 199 -30.44 9.46 18.97
C ASP A 199 -28.98 9.23 18.56
N GLU A 200 -28.09 9.32 19.55
CA GLU A 200 -26.64 9.15 19.36
C GLU A 200 -26.30 7.78 18.74
N LYS A 201 -27.06 6.73 19.08
CA LYS A 201 -26.85 5.40 18.50
C LYS A 201 -27.17 5.43 17.00
N MET A 202 -28.25 6.08 16.60
CA MET A 202 -28.61 6.22 15.19
C MET A 202 -27.53 6.97 14.41
N LEU A 203 -26.96 8.04 14.98
CA LEU A 203 -25.85 8.75 14.36
C LEU A 203 -24.61 7.85 14.20
N GLU A 204 -24.25 7.09 15.22
CA GLU A 204 -23.16 6.12 15.15
C GLU A 204 -23.44 5.00 14.14
N ASP A 205 -24.69 4.52 14.03
CA ASP A 205 -25.09 3.55 13.00
C ASP A 205 -24.93 4.15 11.59
N VAL A 206 -25.34 5.40 11.35
CA VAL A 206 -25.14 6.09 10.06
C VAL A 206 -23.65 6.24 9.75
N ILE A 207 -22.83 6.63 10.73
CA ILE A 207 -21.37 6.76 10.58
C ILE A 207 -20.74 5.41 10.25
N PHE A 208 -21.09 4.38 11.01
CA PHE A 208 -20.57 3.02 10.84
C PHE A 208 -20.96 2.43 9.47
N HIS A 209 -22.24 2.50 9.09
CA HIS A 209 -22.71 1.98 7.80
C HIS A 209 -22.27 2.84 6.61
N SER A 210 -21.82 4.07 6.85
CA SER A 210 -21.16 4.92 5.85
C SER A 210 -19.64 4.82 5.90
N SER A 211 -19.06 4.00 6.78
CA SER A 211 -17.61 3.80 6.84
C SER A 211 -17.12 3.04 5.61
N PHE A 212 -15.89 3.33 5.20
CA PHE A 212 -15.32 2.68 4.01
C PHE A 212 -15.17 1.16 4.18
N SER A 213 -14.82 0.70 5.40
CA SER A 213 -14.72 -0.72 5.73
C SER A 213 -16.07 -1.42 5.58
N PHE A 214 -17.13 -0.86 6.18
CA PHE A 214 -18.47 -1.42 6.07
C PHE A 214 -18.96 -1.40 4.63
N MET A 215 -18.91 -0.25 3.95
CA MET A 215 -19.38 -0.14 2.57
C MET A 215 -18.62 -1.08 1.63
N LYS A 216 -17.30 -1.25 1.83
CA LYS A 216 -16.50 -2.16 1.02
C LYS A 216 -16.98 -3.60 1.14
N GLN A 217 -17.24 -4.06 2.35
CA GLN A 217 -17.75 -5.41 2.57
C GLN A 217 -19.19 -5.53 2.06
N HIS A 218 -20.06 -4.65 2.54
CA HIS A 218 -21.50 -4.74 2.35
C HIS A 218 -21.95 -4.49 0.92
N ILE A 219 -21.54 -3.37 0.30
CA ILE A 219 -21.97 -3.03 -1.07
C ILE A 219 -21.39 -4.01 -2.10
N ASN A 220 -20.13 -4.44 -1.94
CA ASN A 220 -19.56 -5.44 -2.85
C ASN A 220 -20.29 -6.79 -2.72
N GLN A 221 -20.66 -7.20 -1.50
CA GLN A 221 -21.47 -8.40 -1.28
C GLN A 221 -22.87 -8.27 -1.89
N LEU A 222 -23.54 -7.12 -1.73
CA LEU A 222 -24.84 -6.89 -2.36
C LEU A 222 -24.72 -6.99 -3.90
N PHE A 223 -23.70 -6.35 -4.49
CA PHE A 223 -23.57 -6.30 -5.94
C PHE A 223 -23.10 -7.62 -6.54
N SER A 224 -22.32 -8.43 -5.82
CA SER A 224 -21.95 -9.76 -6.30
C SER A 224 -23.17 -10.69 -6.45
N GLN A 225 -24.23 -10.48 -5.66
CA GLN A 225 -25.48 -11.26 -5.77
C GLN A 225 -26.25 -10.96 -7.06
N LEU A 226 -26.07 -9.81 -7.69
CA LEU A 226 -26.74 -9.47 -8.96
C LEU A 226 -26.33 -10.41 -10.10
N GLY A 227 -25.07 -10.87 -10.09
CA GLY A 227 -24.60 -11.89 -11.02
C GLY A 227 -25.29 -13.24 -10.80
N SER A 228 -25.81 -13.54 -9.62
CA SER A 228 -26.42 -14.85 -9.34
C SER A 228 -27.88 -14.94 -9.79
N ILE A 229 -28.51 -13.85 -10.23
CA ILE A 229 -29.91 -13.85 -10.64
C ILE A 229 -30.05 -14.56 -12.02
N PRO A 230 -30.90 -15.60 -12.14
CA PRO A 230 -31.21 -16.25 -13.42
C PRO A 230 -31.76 -15.26 -14.45
N LYS A 231 -31.39 -15.42 -15.73
CA LYS A 231 -31.81 -14.50 -16.81
C LYS A 231 -33.33 -14.46 -16.94
N GLU A 232 -33.99 -15.59 -16.76
CA GLU A 232 -35.44 -15.76 -16.84
C GLU A 232 -36.16 -14.91 -15.79
N LEU A 233 -35.58 -14.79 -14.58
CA LEU A 233 -36.11 -13.97 -13.50
C LEU A 233 -35.83 -12.47 -13.68
N ILE A 234 -34.97 -12.09 -14.62
CA ILE A 234 -34.68 -10.69 -14.96
C ILE A 234 -35.59 -10.19 -16.09
N MET A 235 -35.77 -11.01 -17.14
CA MET A 235 -36.50 -10.61 -18.35
C MET A 235 -37.95 -10.20 -18.03
N ASP A 236 -38.65 -11.02 -17.24
CA ASP A 236 -40.09 -10.86 -17.01
C ASP A 236 -40.44 -10.05 -15.75
N ASN A 237 -39.44 -9.61 -14.98
CA ASN A 237 -39.68 -8.90 -13.72
C ASN A 237 -39.99 -7.40 -13.94
N PRO A 238 -41.23 -6.91 -13.69
CA PRO A 238 -41.60 -5.52 -13.94
C PRO A 238 -40.96 -4.53 -12.97
N ASP A 239 -40.40 -5.00 -11.86
CA ASP A 239 -39.79 -4.19 -10.80
C ASP A 239 -38.32 -3.84 -11.10
N ILE A 240 -37.69 -4.53 -12.06
CA ILE A 240 -36.32 -4.23 -12.48
C ILE A 240 -36.35 -3.16 -13.59
N PRO A 241 -35.72 -1.99 -13.40
CA PRO A 241 -35.66 -0.96 -14.43
C PRO A 241 -35.06 -1.46 -15.74
N SER A 242 -35.58 -0.99 -16.87
CA SER A 242 -35.20 -1.46 -18.22
C SER A 242 -33.70 -1.33 -18.52
N GLY A 243 -33.07 -0.21 -18.13
CA GLY A 243 -31.63 -0.05 -18.32
C GLY A 243 -30.78 -0.91 -17.36
N LEU A 244 -31.28 -1.21 -16.15
CA LEU A 244 -30.64 -2.20 -15.27
C LEU A 244 -30.79 -3.62 -15.85
N LYS A 245 -31.96 -3.98 -16.42
CA LYS A 245 -32.13 -5.24 -17.15
C LYS A 245 -31.14 -5.37 -18.29
N ALA A 246 -30.94 -4.31 -19.08
CA ALA A 246 -30.00 -4.32 -20.20
C ALA A 246 -28.56 -4.64 -19.74
N ILE A 247 -28.11 -4.05 -18.63
CA ILE A 247 -26.79 -4.35 -18.06
C ILE A 247 -26.72 -5.78 -17.52
N LEU A 248 -27.72 -6.18 -16.73
CA LEU A 248 -27.73 -7.51 -16.12
C LEU A 248 -27.78 -8.62 -17.17
N LEU A 249 -28.46 -8.40 -18.31
CA LEU A 249 -28.59 -9.39 -19.38
C LEU A 249 -27.42 -9.38 -20.38
N ALA A 250 -26.58 -8.34 -20.38
CA ALA A 250 -25.43 -8.23 -21.28
C ALA A 250 -24.42 -9.36 -21.06
N ASP A 251 -23.89 -9.91 -22.14
CA ASP A 251 -22.96 -11.05 -22.09
C ASP A 251 -21.70 -10.69 -21.29
N GLU A 252 -21.22 -9.45 -21.39
CA GLU A 252 -20.07 -8.96 -20.63
C GLU A 252 -20.29 -8.98 -19.11
N PHE A 253 -21.52 -8.72 -18.65
CA PHE A 253 -21.88 -8.83 -17.23
C PHE A 253 -22.03 -10.30 -16.83
N GLN A 254 -22.58 -11.15 -17.70
CA GLN A 254 -22.76 -12.57 -17.42
C GLN A 254 -21.43 -13.33 -17.33
N MET A 255 -20.41 -12.91 -18.07
CA MET A 255 -19.06 -13.49 -18.00
C MET A 255 -18.39 -13.28 -16.62
N THR A 256 -18.78 -12.23 -15.87
CA THR A 256 -18.25 -11.97 -14.52
C THR A 256 -18.82 -12.90 -13.44
N LYS A 257 -19.87 -13.69 -13.73
CA LYS A 257 -20.46 -14.65 -12.78
C LYS A 257 -19.48 -15.71 -12.28
N ASN A 258 -18.48 -16.05 -13.10
CA ASN A 258 -17.51 -17.10 -12.81
C ASN A 258 -16.29 -16.59 -12.03
N GLU A 259 -16.21 -15.28 -11.75
CA GLU A 259 -15.11 -14.64 -11.03
C GLU A 259 -15.64 -13.55 -10.07
N PRO A 260 -16.46 -13.91 -9.06
CA PRO A 260 -17.09 -12.94 -8.16
C PRO A 260 -16.08 -12.07 -7.40
N GLU A 261 -14.85 -12.57 -7.17
CA GLU A 261 -13.72 -11.82 -6.61
C GLU A 261 -13.34 -10.57 -7.43
N LYS A 262 -13.67 -10.53 -8.73
CA LYS A 262 -13.34 -9.40 -9.62
C LYS A 262 -14.35 -8.25 -9.53
N MET A 263 -15.52 -8.43 -8.92
CA MET A 263 -16.52 -7.37 -8.70
C MET A 263 -16.24 -6.50 -7.45
N ASN A 264 -15.02 -5.97 -7.32
CA ASN A 264 -14.68 -5.05 -6.25
C ASN A 264 -15.10 -3.61 -6.57
N PHE A 265 -16.40 -3.30 -6.47
CA PHE A 265 -16.95 -1.98 -6.78
C PHE A 265 -16.40 -0.87 -5.86
N ILE A 266 -16.31 -1.14 -4.56
CA ILE A 266 -15.67 -0.30 -3.54
C ILE A 266 -14.25 -0.84 -3.28
N ARG A 267 -13.21 0.00 -3.51
CA ARG A 267 -11.79 -0.44 -3.59
C ARG A 267 -10.91 -0.09 -2.39
N LYS A 268 -10.36 1.15 -2.37
CA LYS A 268 -9.41 1.64 -1.35
C LYS A 268 -9.91 2.86 -0.56
N GLY A 269 -10.62 3.80 -1.18
CA GLY A 269 -11.19 4.97 -0.49
C GLY A 269 -10.17 5.92 0.13
N ILE A 270 -8.91 5.83 -0.31
CA ILE A 270 -7.75 6.60 0.17
C ILE A 270 -7.66 7.92 -0.59
N VAL A 271 -7.36 9.01 0.13
CA VAL A 271 -6.99 10.31 -0.42
C VAL A 271 -5.48 10.34 -0.64
N GLY A 272 -5.03 10.80 -1.80
CA GLY A 272 -3.61 10.83 -2.18
C GLY A 272 -3.07 9.54 -2.78
N ASP A 273 -3.92 8.54 -3.06
CA ASP A 273 -3.51 7.27 -3.67
C ASP A 273 -2.99 7.47 -5.09
N TRP A 274 -3.37 8.57 -5.76
CA TRP A 274 -2.85 8.97 -7.06
C TRP A 274 -1.32 9.02 -7.14
N ARG A 275 -0.63 9.27 -6.02
CA ARG A 275 0.84 9.32 -5.94
C ARG A 275 1.50 8.00 -6.30
N ASN A 276 0.76 6.89 -6.17
CA ASN A 276 1.20 5.54 -6.54
C ASN A 276 1.01 5.21 -8.02
N TYR A 277 0.26 6.03 -8.77
CA TYR A 277 -0.11 5.76 -10.17
C TYR A 277 0.49 6.78 -11.15
N PHE A 278 0.49 8.06 -10.78
CA PHE A 278 0.92 9.12 -11.68
C PHE A 278 2.45 9.11 -11.89
N SER A 279 2.86 9.09 -13.15
CA SER A 279 4.21 9.50 -13.54
C SER A 279 4.39 11.02 -13.33
N PRO A 280 5.63 11.54 -13.22
CA PRO A 280 5.86 12.98 -13.11
C PRO A 280 5.29 13.76 -14.28
N SER A 281 5.33 13.18 -15.49
CA SER A 281 4.76 13.80 -16.71
C SER A 281 3.25 13.90 -16.63
N GLN A 282 2.56 12.82 -16.24
CA GLN A 282 1.10 12.83 -16.05
C GLN A 282 0.68 13.80 -14.94
N ASN A 283 1.43 13.83 -13.83
CA ASN A 283 1.20 14.80 -12.76
C ASN A 283 1.30 16.23 -13.27
N ALA A 284 2.38 16.55 -13.99
CA ALA A 284 2.58 17.88 -14.57
C ALA A 284 1.50 18.24 -15.60
N ARG A 285 1.08 17.29 -16.45
CA ARG A 285 0.00 17.49 -17.44
C ARG A 285 -1.33 17.81 -16.75
N LEU A 286 -1.73 17.03 -15.75
CA LEU A 286 -2.98 17.25 -15.04
C LEU A 286 -2.92 18.54 -14.18
N GLU A 287 -1.79 18.83 -13.53
CA GLU A 287 -1.60 20.09 -12.79
C GLU A 287 -1.65 21.30 -13.70
N LYS A 288 -1.02 21.22 -14.88
CA LYS A 288 -1.11 22.26 -15.90
C LYS A 288 -2.56 22.48 -16.30
N LYS A 289 -3.28 21.43 -16.67
CA LYS A 289 -4.71 21.51 -17.02
C LYS A 289 -5.54 22.07 -15.87
N PHE A 290 -5.32 21.61 -14.64
CA PHE A 290 -6.00 22.12 -13.45
C PHE A 290 -5.79 23.63 -13.30
N ARG A 291 -4.53 24.10 -13.36
CA ARG A 291 -4.20 25.53 -13.23
C ARG A 291 -4.81 26.36 -14.35
N GLU A 292 -4.67 25.92 -15.59
CA GLU A 292 -5.23 26.61 -16.76
C GLU A 292 -6.76 26.73 -16.66
N ARG A 293 -7.43 25.65 -16.23
CA ARG A 293 -8.89 25.62 -16.11
C ARG A 293 -9.41 26.39 -14.90
N THR A 294 -8.71 26.38 -13.77
CA THR A 294 -9.13 27.02 -12.51
C THR A 294 -8.62 28.45 -12.34
N ALA A 295 -7.77 28.93 -13.24
CA ALA A 295 -7.20 30.27 -13.18
C ALA A 295 -8.28 31.35 -12.99
N GLY A 296 -8.09 32.21 -11.98
CA GLY A 296 -9.04 33.30 -11.69
C GLY A 296 -10.31 32.87 -10.95
N THR A 297 -10.40 31.63 -10.46
CA THR A 297 -11.55 31.14 -9.69
C THR A 297 -11.15 30.66 -8.30
N GLU A 298 -12.11 30.62 -7.37
CA GLU A 298 -11.91 30.04 -6.02
C GLU A 298 -11.59 28.53 -6.07
N LEU A 299 -11.86 27.86 -7.20
CA LEU A 299 -11.47 26.45 -7.40
C LEU A 299 -9.95 26.27 -7.44
N ALA A 300 -9.17 27.31 -7.75
CA ALA A 300 -7.71 27.21 -7.75
C ALA A 300 -7.14 26.88 -6.36
N ASP A 301 -7.84 27.28 -5.31
CA ASP A 301 -7.48 26.98 -3.92
C ASP A 301 -8.00 25.60 -3.48
N LEU A 302 -8.95 25.02 -4.20
CA LEU A 302 -9.49 23.70 -3.94
C LEU A 302 -8.40 22.66 -4.26
N TRP A 303 -7.86 22.01 -3.23
CA TRP A 303 -6.73 21.07 -3.28
C TRP A 303 -5.36 21.70 -3.60
N LYS A 304 -5.14 22.98 -3.29
CA LYS A 304 -3.85 23.67 -3.53
C LYS A 304 -2.62 22.93 -2.97
N ASP A 305 -2.76 22.29 -1.80
CA ASP A 305 -1.67 21.57 -1.14
C ASP A 305 -1.27 20.29 -1.91
N ASP A 306 -2.18 19.75 -2.74
CA ASP A 306 -1.94 18.60 -3.62
C ASP A 306 -1.52 18.99 -5.05
N MET A 307 -1.56 20.27 -5.40
CA MET A 307 -1.34 20.82 -6.75
C MET A 307 -0.05 21.68 -6.86
N VAL A 308 0.94 21.41 -6.00
CA VAL A 308 2.22 22.15 -5.92
C VAL A 308 3.20 21.71 -7.02
N ILE A 309 3.61 22.65 -7.87
CA ILE A 309 4.77 22.50 -8.76
C ILE A 309 6.03 22.56 -7.88
N ILE A 310 6.92 21.56 -8.00
CA ILE A 310 8.33 21.71 -7.61
C ILE A 310 8.96 22.67 -8.62
N GLU A 311 8.75 23.96 -8.43
CA GLU A 311 9.28 25.00 -9.30
C GLU A 311 10.63 25.42 -8.74
N LEU A 312 11.63 24.56 -8.85
CA LEU A 312 13.05 24.92 -8.66
C LEU A 312 13.94 23.80 -9.23
N LYS A 313 14.69 24.16 -10.29
CA LYS A 313 15.80 23.44 -10.98
C LYS A 313 15.56 22.85 -12.38
N SER A 314 14.71 23.45 -13.23
CA SER A 314 14.68 23.11 -14.68
C SER A 314 15.07 24.24 -15.63
N GLN A 315 15.60 25.36 -15.14
CA GLN A 315 16.08 26.46 -16.00
C GLN A 315 17.57 26.42 -16.39
N ILE A 316 18.35 25.39 -16.03
CA ILE A 316 19.82 25.39 -16.25
C ILE A 316 20.36 24.24 -17.14
N HIS A 317 19.54 23.41 -17.79
CA HIS A 317 20.09 22.36 -18.68
C HIS A 317 19.35 22.16 -20.00
N PHE A 318 18.98 23.26 -20.67
CA PHE A 318 18.58 23.23 -22.08
C PHE A 318 19.68 23.79 -22.99
N GLN A 319 20.86 23.16 -22.92
CA GLN A 319 21.80 23.11 -24.03
C GLN A 319 22.49 21.77 -23.97
N LEU A 320 22.12 20.83 -24.85
CA LEU A 320 23.01 19.86 -25.48
C LEU A 320 22.25 18.97 -26.49
N ASN A 321 22.36 19.38 -27.76
CA ASN A 321 22.47 18.60 -29.00
C ASN A 321 21.41 17.53 -29.39
N ILE A 322 20.80 17.82 -30.55
CA ILE A 322 19.95 17.02 -31.46
C ILE A 322 20.50 15.60 -31.79
N PHE A 323 21.76 15.28 -31.44
CA PHE A 323 22.35 13.96 -31.66
C PHE A 323 21.82 12.87 -30.70
N THR A 324 21.36 13.26 -29.50
CA THR A 324 20.86 12.32 -28.47
C THR A 324 19.47 11.76 -28.82
N VAL A 325 18.64 12.54 -29.52
CA VAL A 325 17.26 12.18 -29.88
C VAL A 325 17.21 10.98 -30.84
N ARG A 326 18.17 10.86 -31.77
CA ARG A 326 18.28 9.70 -32.67
C ARG A 326 18.78 8.43 -31.98
N LYS A 327 19.59 8.57 -30.92
CA LYS A 327 20.03 7.44 -30.09
C LYS A 327 18.89 6.94 -29.18
N LEU A 328 18.06 7.86 -28.68
CA LEU A 328 16.87 7.57 -27.87
C LEU A 328 15.72 6.93 -28.67
N THR A 329 15.53 7.29 -29.95
CA THR A 329 14.52 6.62 -30.81
C THR A 329 14.94 5.21 -31.24
N LYS A 330 16.25 4.95 -31.30
CA LYS A 330 16.77 3.59 -31.52
C LYS A 330 16.62 2.73 -30.25
N LEU A 331 16.90 3.29 -29.07
CA LEU A 331 16.60 2.66 -27.78
C LEU A 331 15.09 2.43 -27.58
N SER A 332 14.23 3.37 -27.97
CA SER A 332 12.77 3.22 -27.80
C SER A 332 12.17 2.16 -28.73
N LYS A 333 12.83 1.84 -29.85
CA LYS A 333 12.46 0.72 -30.73
C LYS A 333 12.98 -0.62 -30.20
N GLU A 334 14.15 -0.65 -29.57
CA GLU A 334 14.67 -1.85 -28.90
C GLU A 334 13.87 -2.16 -27.61
N ILE A 335 13.35 -1.14 -26.90
CA ILE A 335 12.46 -1.30 -25.73
C ILE A 335 11.03 -1.72 -26.14
N LYS A 336 10.53 -1.29 -27.31
CA LYS A 336 9.19 -1.67 -27.81
C LYS A 336 9.08 -3.13 -28.27
N MET A 337 10.19 -3.80 -28.57
CA MET A 337 10.19 -5.21 -28.94
C MET A 337 10.19 -6.16 -27.73
N SER A 338 10.32 -5.67 -26.49
CA SER A 338 10.35 -6.52 -25.29
C SER A 338 9.10 -6.42 -24.40
N SER A 339 8.12 -5.56 -24.73
CA SER A 339 6.91 -5.37 -23.91
C SER A 339 5.70 -6.19 -24.36
N GLU A 340 5.77 -6.85 -25.51
CA GLU A 340 4.69 -7.73 -26.00
C GLU A 340 4.64 -9.10 -25.29
N ASP A 341 5.48 -9.32 -24.26
CA ASP A 341 5.61 -10.61 -23.56
C ASP A 341 5.79 -10.49 -22.02
N GLN A 342 5.35 -9.39 -21.37
CA GLN A 342 5.51 -9.26 -19.92
C GLN A 342 4.60 -10.22 -19.13
N GLN A 343 5.16 -11.40 -18.87
CA GLN A 343 4.74 -12.38 -17.88
C GLN A 343 4.53 -11.70 -16.52
N LYS A 344 3.49 -12.07 -15.75
CA LYS A 344 3.30 -11.62 -14.37
C LYS A 344 4.63 -11.73 -13.60
N PRO A 345 5.03 -10.71 -12.80
CA PRO A 345 6.31 -10.74 -12.11
C PRO A 345 6.39 -12.01 -11.28
N LYS A 346 7.50 -12.73 -11.40
CA LYS A 346 7.69 -13.95 -10.63
C LYS A 346 7.61 -13.58 -9.14
N MET A 347 6.78 -14.28 -8.38
CA MET A 347 6.60 -13.98 -6.97
C MET A 347 7.42 -14.95 -6.12
N PRO A 348 8.20 -14.45 -5.14
CA PRO A 348 8.75 -15.30 -4.10
C PRO A 348 7.64 -15.97 -3.29
N TRP A 349 7.92 -17.15 -2.77
CA TRP A 349 7.02 -17.89 -1.90
C TRP A 349 6.97 -17.26 -0.52
N TYR A 350 5.89 -16.51 -0.32
CA TYR A 350 5.49 -15.94 0.96
C TYR A 350 4.20 -16.61 1.45
N GLN A 351 3.92 -16.43 2.73
CA GLN A 351 2.65 -16.80 3.34
C GLN A 351 2.14 -15.63 4.19
N ASP A 352 0.82 -15.49 4.29
CA ASP A 352 0.19 -14.59 5.24
C ASP A 352 -0.17 -15.38 6.50
N ILE A 353 0.31 -14.91 7.65
CA ILE A 353 -0.02 -15.48 8.96
C ILE A 353 -0.61 -14.34 9.80
N ASP A 354 -1.91 -14.42 10.04
CA ASP A 354 -2.67 -13.47 10.86
C ASP A 354 -2.57 -12.01 10.36
N GLY A 355 -2.54 -11.80 9.04
CA GLY A 355 -2.44 -10.49 8.40
C GLY A 355 -1.03 -9.95 8.26
N PHE A 356 0.00 -10.76 8.59
CA PHE A 356 1.40 -10.39 8.44
C PHE A 356 2.12 -11.35 7.49
N ARG A 357 2.86 -10.79 6.51
CA ARG A 357 3.53 -11.55 5.46
C ARG A 357 4.90 -12.06 5.93
N LEU A 358 5.13 -13.35 5.81
CA LEU A 358 6.37 -14.03 6.19
C LEU A 358 6.90 -14.92 5.06
N PRO A 359 8.17 -15.34 5.11
CA PRO A 359 8.70 -16.35 4.21
C PRO A 359 7.85 -17.62 4.26
N GLY A 360 7.50 -18.19 3.11
CA GLY A 360 6.62 -19.37 3.03
C GLY A 360 7.18 -20.61 3.75
N MET A 361 8.50 -20.65 3.97
CA MET A 361 9.18 -21.72 4.70
C MET A 361 9.10 -21.60 6.24
N PHE A 362 8.57 -20.49 6.79
CA PHE A 362 8.49 -20.31 8.24
C PHE A 362 7.30 -21.07 8.83
N SER A 363 7.43 -21.52 10.08
CA SER A 363 6.31 -22.14 10.79
C SER A 363 5.39 -21.07 11.36
N ALA A 364 4.11 -21.12 11.01
CA ALA A 364 3.08 -20.25 11.60
C ALA A 364 3.03 -20.36 13.12
N ASP A 365 3.21 -21.57 13.66
CA ASP A 365 3.22 -21.82 15.11
C ASP A 365 4.46 -21.23 15.77
N ALA A 366 5.64 -21.32 15.12
CA ALA A 366 6.86 -20.68 15.62
C ALA A 366 6.69 -19.16 15.68
N TYR A 367 6.16 -18.55 14.60
CA TYR A 367 5.88 -17.12 14.56
C TYR A 367 4.88 -16.68 15.64
N ARG A 368 3.70 -17.31 15.71
CA ARG A 368 2.70 -17.01 16.75
C ARG A 368 3.27 -17.15 18.16
N SER A 369 4.05 -18.21 18.37
CA SER A 369 4.75 -18.43 19.64
C SER A 369 5.72 -17.29 19.95
N ALA A 370 6.52 -16.84 18.98
CA ALA A 370 7.46 -15.73 19.14
C ALA A 370 6.79 -14.43 19.59
N LEU A 371 5.61 -14.10 19.06
CA LEU A 371 4.82 -12.94 19.48
C LEU A 371 4.40 -12.99 20.95
N THR A 372 4.32 -14.20 21.54
CA THR A 372 3.99 -14.40 22.96
C THR A 372 5.21 -14.46 23.89
N TYR A 373 6.43 -14.28 23.34
CA TYR A 373 7.63 -14.24 24.17
C TYR A 373 7.51 -13.11 25.21
N LYS A 374 7.95 -13.37 26.44
CA LYS A 374 7.98 -12.38 27.51
C LYS A 374 9.42 -11.93 27.70
N PRO A 375 9.78 -10.70 27.26
CA PRO A 375 11.14 -10.20 27.43
C PRO A 375 11.57 -10.16 28.89
N ARG A 376 12.86 -10.42 29.13
CA ARG A 376 13.52 -10.41 30.44
C ARG A 376 14.45 -9.20 30.57
N PRO A 377 14.76 -8.74 31.79
CA PRO A 377 15.60 -7.55 31.98
C PRO A 377 17.03 -7.69 31.43
N ASP A 378 17.53 -8.91 31.32
CA ASP A 378 18.84 -9.24 30.77
C ASP A 378 18.80 -9.62 29.28
N ASP A 379 17.66 -9.45 28.61
CA ASP A 379 17.54 -9.63 27.16
C ASP A 379 18.04 -8.40 26.39
N LEU A 380 18.77 -8.71 25.32
CA LEU A 380 19.15 -7.76 24.28
C LEU A 380 18.51 -8.19 22.97
N PHE A 381 17.71 -7.32 22.37
CA PHE A 381 17.10 -7.56 21.06
C PHE A 381 17.88 -6.83 19.97
N ILE A 382 18.13 -7.52 18.85
CA ILE A 382 18.64 -6.95 17.61
C ILE A 382 17.48 -6.97 16.62
N VAL A 383 16.95 -5.79 16.33
CA VAL A 383 15.79 -5.62 15.47
C VAL A 383 16.20 -4.86 14.22
N THR A 384 15.76 -5.31 13.06
CA THR A 384 16.11 -4.70 11.77
C THR A 384 15.01 -4.96 10.78
N TYR A 385 14.76 -4.09 9.80
CA TYR A 385 14.14 -4.61 8.58
C TYR A 385 15.11 -5.59 7.89
N PRO A 386 14.65 -6.67 7.22
CA PRO A 386 15.52 -7.60 6.52
C PRO A 386 16.61 -6.88 5.70
N LYS A 387 17.85 -7.35 5.83
CA LYS A 387 19.03 -6.86 5.08
C LYS A 387 19.54 -5.46 5.41
N CYS A 388 19.13 -4.91 6.56
CA CYS A 388 19.69 -3.67 7.09
C CYS A 388 20.97 -3.85 7.93
N GLY A 389 21.60 -5.04 7.94
CA GLY A 389 22.86 -5.28 8.66
C GLY A 389 22.75 -6.14 9.91
N THR A 390 21.66 -6.89 10.08
CA THR A 390 21.37 -7.74 11.24
C THR A 390 22.54 -8.66 11.61
N THR A 391 23.05 -9.41 10.63
CA THR A 391 24.17 -10.36 10.85
C THR A 391 25.44 -9.65 11.29
N TRP A 392 25.66 -8.43 10.84
CA TRP A 392 26.83 -7.65 11.22
C TRP A 392 26.74 -7.24 12.69
N VAL A 393 25.59 -6.71 13.11
CA VAL A 393 25.37 -6.35 14.53
C VAL A 393 25.29 -7.58 15.42
N GLN A 394 24.74 -8.71 14.97
CA GLN A 394 24.83 -10.00 15.69
C GLN A 394 26.30 -10.38 15.96
N ASN A 395 27.19 -10.24 14.97
CA ASN A 395 28.61 -10.52 15.14
C ASN A 395 29.31 -9.50 16.06
N ILE A 396 29.01 -8.20 15.93
CA ILE A 396 29.54 -7.16 16.83
C ILE A 396 29.17 -7.49 18.28
N VAL A 397 27.88 -7.72 18.54
CA VAL A 397 27.36 -8.02 19.88
C VAL A 397 27.97 -9.30 20.45
N ALA A 398 28.06 -10.36 19.65
CA ALA A 398 28.70 -11.59 20.09
C ALA A 398 30.19 -11.41 20.39
N CYS A 399 30.94 -10.68 19.55
CA CYS A 399 32.35 -10.37 19.82
C CYS A 399 32.50 -9.53 21.10
N ILE A 400 31.59 -8.59 21.38
CA ILE A 400 31.58 -7.83 22.64
C ILE A 400 31.37 -8.77 23.84
N PHE A 401 30.43 -9.71 23.75
CA PHE A 401 30.18 -10.68 24.83
C PHE A 401 31.29 -11.72 25.01
N LYS A 402 32.04 -12.03 23.93
CA LYS A 402 33.07 -13.09 23.91
C LYS A 402 34.50 -12.55 23.95
N ASP A 403 34.68 -11.30 24.33
CA ASP A 403 35.99 -10.67 24.45
C ASP A 403 36.79 -10.69 23.15
N GLY A 404 36.14 -10.23 22.08
CA GLY A 404 36.71 -10.14 20.75
C GLY A 404 36.66 -11.43 19.95
N ARG A 405 36.24 -12.57 20.52
CA ARG A 405 36.19 -13.84 19.77
C ARG A 405 34.95 -13.94 18.87
N PRO A 406 35.08 -14.44 17.62
CA PRO A 406 33.93 -14.71 16.75
C PRO A 406 33.16 -15.95 17.22
N PHE A 407 32.00 -16.22 16.61
CA PHE A 407 31.34 -17.51 16.73
C PHE A 407 32.28 -18.64 16.25
N ALA A 408 32.37 -19.72 17.03
CA ALA A 408 33.14 -20.91 16.69
C ALA A 408 32.42 -21.78 15.65
N SER A 409 31.09 -21.72 15.56
CA SER A 409 30.30 -22.43 14.54
C SER A 409 29.01 -21.70 14.14
N ALA A 410 28.42 -22.09 13.01
CA ALA A 410 27.09 -21.63 12.63
C ALA A 410 26.01 -22.04 13.66
N MET A 411 26.20 -23.18 14.34
CA MET A 411 25.26 -23.58 15.39
C MET A 411 25.28 -22.62 16.57
N GLU A 412 26.46 -22.20 17.01
CA GLU A 412 26.61 -21.18 18.06
C GLU A 412 25.99 -19.85 17.64
N PHE A 413 26.15 -19.46 16.36
CA PHE A 413 25.48 -18.27 15.82
C PHE A 413 23.95 -18.35 15.98
N PHE A 414 23.33 -19.48 15.62
CA PHE A 414 21.87 -19.62 15.70
C PHE A 414 21.33 -19.82 17.12
N THR A 415 22.12 -20.38 18.05
CA THR A 415 21.68 -20.62 19.44
C THR A 415 21.93 -19.44 20.36
N GLU A 416 22.98 -18.64 20.11
CA GLU A 416 23.27 -17.43 20.90
C GLU A 416 22.64 -16.16 20.33
N THR A 417 22.22 -16.20 19.06
CA THR A 417 21.44 -15.13 18.43
C THR A 417 20.17 -15.62 17.73
N PRO A 418 19.24 -16.30 18.44
CA PRO A 418 18.07 -16.94 17.84
C PRO A 418 17.14 -15.93 17.16
N PHE A 419 16.60 -16.34 16.01
CA PHE A 419 15.62 -15.57 15.23
C PHE A 419 14.21 -16.08 15.52
N LEU A 420 13.48 -15.41 16.41
CA LEU A 420 12.30 -16.03 17.02
C LEU A 420 11.15 -16.27 16.06
N GLU A 421 10.95 -15.43 15.05
CA GLU A 421 9.93 -15.65 14.01
C GLU A 421 10.12 -16.99 13.27
N MET A 422 11.37 -17.48 13.25
CA MET A 422 11.72 -18.77 12.68
C MET A 422 11.77 -19.88 13.74
N THR A 423 12.36 -19.61 14.91
CA THR A 423 12.67 -20.66 15.92
C THR A 423 11.58 -20.87 16.96
N GLY A 424 10.69 -19.89 17.15
CA GLY A 424 9.71 -19.83 18.23
C GLY A 424 10.31 -19.39 19.57
N LYS A 425 9.44 -19.05 20.52
CA LYS A 425 9.82 -18.43 21.80
C LYS A 425 10.73 -19.29 22.68
N ALA A 426 10.62 -20.62 22.57
CA ALA A 426 11.42 -21.56 23.35
C ALA A 426 12.93 -21.34 23.15
N ALA A 427 13.36 -20.90 21.96
CA ALA A 427 14.75 -20.55 21.71
C ALA A 427 15.22 -19.35 22.54
N GLY A 428 14.38 -18.32 22.69
CA GLY A 428 14.66 -17.17 23.56
C GLY A 428 14.53 -17.50 25.05
N GLU A 429 13.66 -18.45 25.42
CA GLU A 429 13.50 -18.90 26.81
C GLU A 429 14.73 -19.69 27.30
N ASN A 430 15.30 -20.49 26.40
CA ASN A 430 16.48 -21.35 26.64
C ASN A 430 17.82 -20.67 26.29
N LEU A 431 17.79 -19.43 25.78
CA LEU A 431 19.00 -18.68 25.44
C LEU A 431 19.93 -18.56 26.65
N LYS A 432 21.19 -19.02 26.48
CA LYS A 432 22.26 -18.77 27.45
C LYS A 432 22.68 -17.31 27.37
N ARG A 433 22.74 -16.63 28.52
CA ARG A 433 23.07 -15.20 28.61
C ARG A 433 24.51 -15.02 29.13
N PRO A 434 25.23 -13.95 28.72
CA PRO A 434 24.78 -12.91 27.79
C PRO A 434 24.66 -13.42 26.34
N GLY A 435 23.63 -12.95 25.65
CA GLY A 435 23.29 -13.33 24.27
C GLY A 435 22.34 -12.28 23.69
N ALA A 436 21.88 -12.45 22.45
CA ALA A 436 20.94 -11.51 21.84
C ALA A 436 19.80 -12.23 21.13
N ILE A 437 18.66 -11.60 20.98
CA ILE A 437 17.48 -12.15 20.31
C ILE A 437 17.22 -11.34 19.04
N LYS A 438 17.04 -12.02 17.91
CA LYS A 438 16.81 -11.35 16.62
C LYS A 438 15.31 -11.27 16.31
N PHE A 439 14.88 -10.09 15.81
CA PHE A 439 13.59 -9.86 15.16
C PHE A 439 13.72 -9.04 13.86
N HIS A 440 12.71 -9.16 13.01
CA HIS A 440 12.43 -8.38 11.81
C HIS A 440 11.06 -7.69 11.83
N LEU A 441 10.39 -7.66 12.98
CA LEU A 441 9.03 -7.14 13.14
C LEU A 441 8.99 -5.62 13.31
N PRO A 442 7.89 -4.96 12.90
CA PRO A 442 7.61 -3.58 13.28
C PRO A 442 7.44 -3.47 14.81
N PHE A 443 7.60 -2.25 15.34
CA PHE A 443 7.61 -2.01 16.79
C PHE A 443 6.37 -2.59 17.49
N HIS A 444 5.17 -2.31 16.95
CA HIS A 444 3.90 -2.73 17.53
C HIS A 444 3.67 -4.26 17.56
N LEU A 445 4.45 -5.05 16.81
CA LEU A 445 4.40 -6.52 16.84
C LEU A 445 5.58 -7.14 17.62
N THR A 446 6.60 -6.34 17.95
CA THR A 446 7.78 -6.87 18.63
C THR A 446 7.49 -7.00 20.12
N PRO A 447 7.76 -8.16 20.76
CA PRO A 447 7.64 -8.31 22.21
C PRO A 447 8.41 -7.21 22.96
N TRP A 448 7.69 -6.43 23.77
CA TRP A 448 8.20 -5.21 24.40
C TRP A 448 8.32 -5.35 25.93
N SER A 449 9.41 -4.81 26.48
CA SER A 449 9.58 -4.56 27.90
C SER A 449 10.44 -3.31 28.11
N PRO A 450 10.07 -2.41 29.04
CA PRO A 450 10.89 -1.24 29.38
C PRO A 450 12.22 -1.63 30.05
N GLU A 451 12.35 -2.87 30.56
CA GLU A 451 13.54 -3.36 31.24
C GLU A 451 14.55 -4.04 30.30
N SER A 452 14.12 -4.44 29.11
CA SER A 452 14.98 -5.06 28.09
C SER A 452 15.54 -4.02 27.13
N LYS A 453 16.66 -4.34 26.47
CA LYS A 453 17.34 -3.42 25.54
C LYS A 453 17.11 -3.80 24.09
N TYR A 454 16.93 -2.82 23.22
CA TYR A 454 16.64 -3.02 21.80
C TYR A 454 17.61 -2.22 20.93
N ILE A 455 18.34 -2.88 20.04
CA ILE A 455 19.16 -2.23 19.01
C ILE A 455 18.39 -2.32 17.70
N PHE A 456 17.91 -1.18 17.20
CA PHE A 456 17.31 -1.10 15.88
C PHE A 456 18.36 -0.63 14.85
N VAL A 457 18.61 -1.44 13.82
CA VAL A 457 19.53 -1.10 12.74
C VAL A 457 18.76 -0.77 11.47
N ALA A 458 18.87 0.48 11.03
CA ALA A 458 18.31 0.95 9.77
C ALA A 458 19.40 1.01 8.67
N ARG A 459 18.99 0.97 7.41
CA ARG A 459 19.88 1.11 6.24
C ARG A 459 19.15 1.82 5.13
N ASN A 460 19.84 2.58 4.28
CA ASN A 460 19.18 3.25 3.16
C ASN A 460 18.34 2.27 2.31
N PRO A 461 17.11 2.63 1.90
CA PRO A 461 16.19 1.68 1.26
C PRO A 461 16.67 1.18 -0.10
N LYS A 462 17.52 1.93 -0.80
CA LYS A 462 18.05 1.55 -2.12
C LYS A 462 18.99 0.35 -2.01
N ASP A 463 19.97 0.40 -1.12
CA ASP A 463 20.84 -0.75 -0.85
C ASP A 463 20.09 -1.89 -0.14
N CYS A 464 19.09 -1.57 0.69
CA CYS A 464 18.23 -2.57 1.30
C CYS A 464 17.50 -3.40 0.23
N CYS A 465 16.86 -2.74 -0.75
CA CYS A 465 16.15 -3.37 -1.86
C CYS A 465 17.06 -4.35 -2.63
N VAL A 466 18.24 -3.90 -3.04
CA VAL A 466 19.21 -4.74 -3.78
C VAL A 466 19.71 -5.90 -2.93
N SER A 467 19.96 -5.65 -1.63
CA SER A 467 20.41 -6.70 -0.75
C SER A 467 19.32 -7.73 -0.44
N LEU A 468 18.05 -7.34 -0.46
CA LEU A 468 16.90 -8.24 -0.26
C LEU A 468 16.64 -9.06 -1.52
N TYR A 469 16.72 -8.46 -2.70
CA TYR A 469 16.67 -9.19 -3.98
C TYR A 469 17.61 -10.39 -4.00
N HIS A 470 18.91 -10.17 -3.76
CA HIS A 470 19.90 -11.25 -3.79
C HIS A 470 19.69 -12.28 -2.67
N HIS A 471 19.11 -11.88 -1.54
CA HIS A 471 18.78 -12.81 -0.48
C HIS A 471 17.62 -13.73 -0.88
N THR A 472 16.59 -13.16 -1.49
CA THR A 472 15.41 -13.86 -1.97
C THR A 472 15.74 -14.78 -3.16
N GLU A 473 16.56 -14.31 -4.11
CA GLU A 473 17.03 -15.10 -5.26
C GLU A 473 17.99 -16.24 -4.83
N GLY A 474 18.89 -15.94 -3.89
CA GLY A 474 19.94 -16.89 -3.45
C GLY A 474 19.48 -17.97 -2.48
N LEU A 475 18.24 -17.90 -1.98
CA LEU A 475 17.65 -18.87 -1.06
C LEU A 475 16.46 -19.59 -1.72
N PRO A 476 16.62 -20.87 -2.12
CA PRO A 476 15.57 -21.64 -2.80
C PRO A 476 14.27 -21.78 -2.01
N GLY A 477 14.30 -21.61 -0.69
CA GLY A 477 13.12 -21.52 0.16
C GLY A 477 12.16 -20.39 -0.21
N TYR A 478 12.60 -19.36 -0.92
CA TYR A 478 11.71 -18.35 -1.50
C TYR A 478 11.17 -18.74 -2.87
N LYS A 479 11.55 -19.89 -3.46
CA LYS A 479 11.12 -20.32 -4.81
C LYS A 479 11.32 -19.25 -5.89
N PHE A 480 12.31 -18.37 -5.70
CA PHE A 480 12.60 -17.21 -6.56
C PHE A 480 13.96 -17.32 -7.26
N VAL A 481 14.55 -18.52 -7.32
CA VAL A 481 15.84 -18.77 -8.00
C VAL A 481 15.74 -18.38 -9.47
N GLY A 482 16.69 -17.59 -9.97
CA GLY A 482 16.63 -17.03 -11.34
C GLY A 482 15.47 -16.05 -11.55
N GLY A 483 14.98 -15.40 -10.49
CA GLY A 483 14.07 -14.26 -10.60
C GLY A 483 14.83 -12.98 -10.94
N GLU A 484 14.20 -12.11 -11.74
CA GLU A 484 14.80 -10.87 -12.19
C GLU A 484 14.72 -9.77 -11.13
N PHE A 485 15.67 -8.84 -11.14
CA PHE A 485 15.67 -7.71 -10.22
C PHE A 485 14.45 -6.79 -10.44
N ASP A 486 14.01 -6.64 -11.68
CA ASP A 486 12.87 -5.80 -12.04
C ASP A 486 11.58 -6.32 -11.39
N ASP A 487 11.32 -7.63 -11.47
CA ASP A 487 10.20 -8.29 -10.78
C ASP A 487 10.27 -8.03 -9.28
N PHE A 488 11.44 -8.23 -8.69
CA PHE A 488 11.64 -8.03 -7.25
C PHE A 488 11.45 -6.57 -6.83
N PHE A 489 11.90 -5.62 -7.63
CA PHE A 489 11.75 -4.19 -7.36
C PHE A 489 10.27 -3.81 -7.25
N GLU A 490 9.41 -4.32 -8.15
CA GLU A 490 7.96 -4.07 -8.09
C GLU A 490 7.35 -4.60 -6.79
N ILE A 491 7.77 -5.78 -6.34
CA ILE A 491 7.30 -6.37 -5.09
C ILE A 491 7.77 -5.52 -3.89
N PHE A 492 9.03 -5.09 -3.89
CA PHE A 492 9.61 -4.27 -2.81
C PHE A 492 8.96 -2.88 -2.72
N ILE A 493 8.80 -2.17 -3.85
CA ILE A 493 8.24 -0.82 -3.86
C ILE A 493 6.76 -0.79 -3.50
N ASN A 494 6.04 -1.90 -3.64
CA ASN A 494 4.64 -2.04 -3.21
C ASN A 494 4.50 -2.54 -1.76
N GLY A 495 5.59 -2.85 -1.08
CA GLY A 495 5.56 -3.41 0.28
C GLY A 495 5.06 -4.85 0.32
N GLU A 496 5.18 -5.58 -0.80
CA GLU A 496 4.66 -6.92 -1.00
C GLU A 496 5.68 -8.04 -0.71
N VAL A 497 6.81 -7.69 -0.10
CA VAL A 497 7.85 -8.63 0.34
C VAL A 497 7.53 -9.22 1.72
N ASP A 498 8.32 -10.23 2.14
CA ASP A 498 8.30 -10.71 3.51
C ASP A 498 8.63 -9.60 4.52
N PHE A 499 7.99 -9.65 5.69
CA PHE A 499 8.03 -8.63 6.73
C PHE A 499 7.43 -7.26 6.33
N GLY A 500 6.70 -7.21 5.22
CA GLY A 500 5.91 -6.06 4.80
C GLY A 500 6.73 -4.89 4.27
N ASP A 501 6.16 -3.69 4.35
CA ASP A 501 6.76 -2.48 3.80
C ASP A 501 7.93 -1.98 4.65
N TYR A 502 9.10 -1.81 4.01
CA TYR A 502 10.33 -1.30 4.64
C TYR A 502 10.09 0.00 5.44
N PHE A 503 9.30 0.92 4.88
CA PHE A 503 9.12 2.24 5.48
C PHE A 503 8.23 2.16 6.73
N ASP A 504 7.22 1.30 6.75
CA ASP A 504 6.35 1.10 7.94
C ASP A 504 7.15 0.55 9.12
N THR A 505 7.95 -0.50 8.88
CA THR A 505 8.80 -1.08 9.94
C THR A 505 9.82 -0.06 10.43
N THR A 506 10.50 0.65 9.54
CA THR A 506 11.53 1.64 9.91
C THR A 506 10.94 2.82 10.69
N LEU A 507 9.81 3.38 10.25
CA LEU A 507 9.13 4.47 10.95
C LEU A 507 8.66 4.05 12.34
N SER A 508 8.04 2.86 12.45
CA SER A 508 7.54 2.37 13.74
C SER A 508 8.63 2.28 14.80
N TRP A 509 9.87 1.93 14.43
CA TRP A 509 11.00 1.91 15.37
C TRP A 509 11.64 3.28 15.56
N TYR A 510 11.62 4.13 14.53
CA TYR A 510 12.17 5.48 14.59
C TYR A 510 11.39 6.38 15.56
N GLU A 511 10.07 6.17 15.71
CA GLU A 511 9.26 6.85 16.74
C GLU A 511 9.79 6.63 18.16
N HIS A 512 10.43 5.48 18.41
CA HIS A 512 10.99 5.08 19.69
C HIS A 512 12.50 5.31 19.81
N LYS A 513 13.13 6.01 18.85
CA LYS A 513 14.59 6.20 18.81
C LYS A 513 15.17 6.90 20.06
N ASN A 514 14.32 7.63 20.79
CA ASN A 514 14.68 8.41 21.98
C ASN A 514 14.34 7.66 23.28
N ASP A 515 13.73 6.48 23.21
CA ASP A 515 13.45 5.67 24.39
C ASP A 515 14.77 5.20 25.01
N PRO A 516 14.91 5.24 26.36
CA PRO A 516 16.20 4.99 27.03
C PRO A 516 16.73 3.57 26.82
N ASN A 517 15.85 2.64 26.47
CA ASN A 517 16.16 1.23 26.20
C ASN A 517 16.15 0.89 24.70
N VAL A 518 16.20 1.89 23.81
CA VAL A 518 16.30 1.72 22.36
C VAL A 518 17.55 2.43 21.83
N LEU A 519 18.40 1.69 21.11
CA LEU A 519 19.50 2.25 20.32
C LEU A 519 19.13 2.21 18.85
N PHE A 520 18.82 3.37 18.29
CA PHE A 520 18.72 3.55 16.84
C PHE A 520 20.12 3.83 16.24
N ILE A 521 20.53 2.99 15.30
CA ILE A 521 21.81 3.13 14.58
C ILE A 521 21.63 2.79 13.10
N THR A 522 22.41 3.43 12.22
CA THR A 522 22.37 3.12 10.79
C THR A 522 23.54 2.26 10.33
N TYR A 523 23.32 1.42 9.32
CA TYR A 523 24.36 0.66 8.64
C TYR A 523 25.47 1.58 8.13
N GLU A 524 25.09 2.75 7.60
CA GLU A 524 26.01 3.75 7.09
C GLU A 524 26.89 4.37 8.19
N GLU A 525 26.35 4.60 9.39
CA GLU A 525 27.14 5.02 10.56
C GLU A 525 28.21 3.99 10.91
N ILE A 526 27.82 2.70 11.04
CA ILE A 526 28.77 1.63 11.38
C ILE A 526 29.83 1.48 10.28
N LYS A 527 29.45 1.65 9.00
CA LYS A 527 30.41 1.61 7.87
C LYS A 527 31.38 2.78 7.87
N LYS A 528 30.93 3.97 8.29
CA LYS A 528 31.74 5.18 8.32
C LYS A 528 32.77 5.13 9.46
N ASP A 529 32.37 4.64 10.63
CA ASP A 529 33.25 4.55 11.80
C ASP A 529 32.89 3.36 12.69
N ALA A 530 33.34 2.18 12.28
CA ALA A 530 33.03 0.94 12.98
C ALA A 530 33.51 0.96 14.45
N ARG A 531 34.70 1.52 14.72
CA ARG A 531 35.28 1.52 16.08
C ARG A 531 34.40 2.32 17.05
N ASN A 532 34.00 3.53 16.68
CA ASN A 532 33.13 4.34 17.53
C ASN A 532 31.71 3.79 17.62
N SER A 533 31.17 3.25 16.53
CA SER A 533 29.86 2.57 16.57
C SER A 533 29.88 1.34 17.50
N ILE A 534 30.95 0.54 17.50
CA ILE A 534 31.13 -0.59 18.42
C ILE A 534 31.16 -0.11 19.87
N LEU A 535 31.89 0.97 20.18
CA LEU A 535 31.91 1.54 21.53
C LEU A 535 30.55 2.06 21.98
N ARG A 536 29.77 2.65 21.06
CA ARG A 536 28.40 3.12 21.33
C ARG A 536 27.44 1.96 21.56
N ILE A 537 27.55 0.89 20.78
CA ILE A 537 26.79 -0.35 21.01
C ILE A 537 27.17 -0.96 22.37
N ALA A 538 28.46 -1.06 22.68
CA ALA A 538 28.94 -1.60 23.96
C ALA A 538 28.40 -0.79 25.16
N GLU A 539 28.44 0.54 25.09
CA GLU A 539 27.86 1.43 26.12
C GLU A 539 26.38 1.14 26.34
N PHE A 540 25.63 1.06 25.25
CA PHE A 540 24.20 0.81 25.29
C PHE A 540 23.89 -0.54 25.92
N ILE A 541 24.62 -1.60 25.54
CA ILE A 541 24.50 -2.93 26.16
C ILE A 541 24.81 -2.85 27.66
N GLY A 542 25.85 -2.10 28.05
CA GLY A 542 26.14 -1.76 29.44
C GLY A 542 27.50 -1.07 29.59
N PRO A 543 27.65 -0.09 30.50
CA PRO A 543 28.89 0.66 30.67
C PRO A 543 30.13 -0.21 30.89
N GLN A 544 29.97 -1.35 31.57
CA GLN A 544 31.04 -2.33 31.80
C GLN A 544 31.64 -2.90 30.51
N TYR A 545 30.85 -3.02 29.44
CA TYR A 545 31.33 -3.52 28.16
C TYR A 545 32.18 -2.46 27.46
N LYS A 546 31.72 -1.20 27.41
CA LYS A 546 32.54 -0.11 26.85
C LYS A 546 33.83 0.07 27.64
N GLU A 547 33.75 0.11 28.97
CA GLU A 547 34.94 0.23 29.82
C GLU A 547 35.97 -0.86 29.53
N LYS A 548 35.53 -2.11 29.35
CA LYS A 548 36.41 -3.22 29.01
C LYS A 548 37.09 -3.01 27.66
N LEU A 549 36.35 -2.58 26.63
CA LEU A 549 36.90 -2.30 25.31
C LEU A 549 37.88 -1.11 25.31
N VAL A 550 37.60 -0.07 26.09
CA VAL A 550 38.47 1.11 26.21
C VAL A 550 39.75 0.79 26.99
N LYS A 551 39.67 -0.02 28.06
CA LYS A 551 40.83 -0.42 28.88
C LYS A 551 41.71 -1.45 28.19
N ASN A 552 41.15 -2.28 27.30
CA ASN A 552 41.87 -3.32 26.60
C ASN A 552 41.74 -3.14 25.08
N GLU A 553 42.67 -2.37 24.52
CA GLU A 553 42.71 -2.03 23.09
C GLU A 553 42.76 -3.27 22.19
N LYS A 554 43.45 -4.33 22.62
CA LYS A 554 43.49 -5.59 21.87
C LYS A 554 42.09 -6.19 21.69
N ILE A 555 41.25 -6.19 22.73
CA ILE A 555 39.89 -6.73 22.62
C ILE A 555 39.09 -5.87 21.64
N LEU A 556 39.20 -4.54 21.71
CA LEU A 556 38.52 -3.64 20.77
C LEU A 556 38.97 -3.89 19.32
N ASP A 557 40.28 -4.05 19.09
CA ASP A 557 40.82 -4.38 17.77
C ASP A 557 40.32 -5.74 17.28
N ASP A 558 40.27 -6.75 18.14
CA ASP A 558 39.72 -8.08 17.82
C ASP A 558 38.22 -7.99 17.48
N VAL A 559 37.42 -7.20 18.22
CA VAL A 559 36.00 -6.97 17.89
C VAL A 559 35.86 -6.29 16.53
N VAL A 560 36.65 -5.25 16.25
CA VAL A 560 36.62 -4.54 14.97
C VAL A 560 37.02 -5.48 13.82
N PHE A 561 38.08 -6.27 14.01
CA PHE A 561 38.59 -7.19 13.00
C PHE A 561 37.61 -8.34 12.72
N HIS A 562 37.15 -9.04 13.76
CA HIS A 562 36.26 -10.20 13.60
C HIS A 562 34.83 -9.83 13.21
N SER A 563 34.41 -8.57 13.41
CA SER A 563 33.17 -8.06 12.83
C SER A 563 33.37 -7.38 11.46
N SER A 564 34.58 -7.34 10.92
CA SER A 564 34.82 -6.73 9.61
C SER A 564 34.17 -7.54 8.49
N PHE A 565 33.81 -6.86 7.39
CA PHE A 565 33.22 -7.51 6.23
C PHE A 565 34.11 -8.63 5.66
N GLY A 566 35.43 -8.39 5.58
CA GLY A 566 36.38 -9.38 5.04
C GLY A 566 36.39 -10.65 5.87
N PHE A 567 36.55 -10.51 7.19
CA PHE A 567 36.54 -11.66 8.10
C PHE A 567 35.20 -12.40 8.07
N MET A 568 34.08 -11.67 8.19
CA MET A 568 32.75 -12.28 8.15
C MET A 568 32.47 -12.99 6.83
N LYS A 569 32.92 -12.43 5.70
CA LYS A 569 32.73 -13.04 4.38
C LYS A 569 33.43 -14.38 4.25
N GLU A 570 34.60 -14.54 4.83
CA GLU A 570 35.31 -15.81 4.82
C GLU A 570 34.74 -16.77 5.88
N HIS A 571 34.69 -16.30 7.14
CA HIS A 571 34.42 -17.16 8.30
C HIS A 571 32.96 -17.62 8.37
N LEU A 572 32.00 -16.71 8.24
CA LEU A 572 30.58 -17.06 8.37
C LEU A 572 30.08 -17.86 7.17
N ASN A 573 30.52 -17.52 5.96
CA ASN A 573 30.14 -18.29 4.77
C ASN A 573 30.65 -19.74 4.85
N ARG A 574 31.90 -19.95 5.30
CA ARG A 574 32.46 -21.28 5.55
C ARG A 574 31.63 -22.06 6.58
N GLN A 575 31.29 -21.45 7.70
CA GLN A 575 30.48 -22.10 8.75
C GLN A 575 29.07 -22.46 8.28
N LEU A 576 28.45 -21.62 7.45
CA LEU A 576 27.15 -21.91 6.85
C LEU A 576 27.24 -23.02 5.80
N ASP A 577 28.34 -23.08 5.03
CA ASP A 577 28.60 -24.20 4.11
C ASP A 577 28.77 -25.52 4.89
N GLU A 578 29.57 -25.53 5.97
CA GLU A 578 29.74 -26.67 6.87
C GLU A 578 28.39 -27.15 7.44
N LEU A 579 27.53 -26.23 7.90
CA LEU A 579 26.20 -26.55 8.41
C LEU A 579 25.28 -27.10 7.29
N SER A 580 25.33 -26.53 6.10
CA SER A 580 24.52 -26.98 4.95
C SER A 580 24.89 -28.38 4.48
N ASN A 581 26.14 -28.80 4.71
CA ASN A 581 26.66 -30.12 4.36
C ASN A 581 26.56 -31.12 5.53
N MET A 582 26.05 -30.72 6.70
CA MET A 582 25.92 -31.59 7.86
C MET A 582 24.89 -32.71 7.57
N PRO A 583 25.18 -33.99 7.92
CA PRO A 583 24.24 -35.09 7.71
C PRO A 583 22.89 -34.82 8.39
N LYS A 584 21.79 -34.99 7.63
CA LYS A 584 20.42 -34.72 8.13
C LYS A 584 20.08 -35.49 9.41
N ASP A 585 20.63 -36.70 9.62
CA ASP A 585 20.41 -37.47 10.85
C ASP A 585 21.06 -36.83 12.09
N MET A 586 22.21 -36.16 11.92
CA MET A 586 22.82 -35.41 13.01
C MET A 586 21.97 -34.19 13.40
N ILE A 587 21.35 -33.53 12.43
CA ILE A 587 20.43 -32.39 12.68
C ILE A 587 19.15 -32.88 13.35
N ARG A 588 18.58 -34.00 12.87
CA ARG A 588 17.34 -34.59 13.39
C ARG A 588 17.46 -34.99 14.86
N ASN A 589 18.60 -35.57 15.23
CA ASN A 589 18.83 -36.14 16.56
C ASN A 589 19.51 -35.17 17.54
N ASN A 590 19.88 -33.96 17.11
CA ASN A 590 20.53 -32.99 17.98
C ASN A 590 19.48 -32.22 18.81
N PRO A 591 19.44 -32.40 20.15
CA PRO A 591 18.47 -31.73 21.02
C PRO A 591 18.71 -30.21 21.14
N ASP A 592 19.93 -29.74 20.86
CA ASP A 592 20.31 -28.33 20.97
C ASP A 592 19.84 -27.49 19.78
N VAL A 593 19.31 -28.11 18.71
CA VAL A 593 18.76 -27.41 17.55
C VAL A 593 17.29 -27.06 17.82
N PRO A 594 16.90 -25.77 17.89
CA PRO A 594 15.50 -25.37 18.09
C PRO A 594 14.58 -25.97 17.02
N ALA A 595 13.35 -26.32 17.39
CA ALA A 595 12.41 -27.03 16.50
C ALA A 595 12.20 -26.32 15.14
N GLY A 596 12.05 -25.00 15.15
CA GLY A 596 11.90 -24.22 13.92
C GLY A 596 13.17 -24.18 13.04
N LEU A 597 14.35 -24.08 13.65
CA LEU A 597 15.62 -24.19 12.93
C LEU A 597 15.81 -25.60 12.37
N ARG A 598 15.49 -26.64 13.15
CA ARG A 598 15.55 -28.04 12.72
C ARG A 598 14.63 -28.28 11.52
N ALA A 599 13.40 -27.78 11.57
CA ALA A 599 12.45 -27.87 10.46
C ALA A 599 13.00 -27.21 9.19
N MET A 600 13.58 -26.01 9.31
CA MET A 600 14.20 -25.31 8.19
C MET A 600 15.39 -26.11 7.61
N LEU A 601 16.35 -26.52 8.45
CA LEU A 601 17.56 -27.23 8.01
C LEU A 601 17.27 -28.60 7.37
N LEU A 602 16.18 -29.27 7.79
CA LEU A 602 15.78 -30.56 7.23
C LEU A 602 14.95 -30.45 5.95
N ALA A 603 14.34 -29.28 5.70
CA ALA A 603 13.53 -29.03 4.52
C ALA A 603 14.38 -29.09 3.24
N ASP A 604 13.88 -29.76 2.20
CA ASP A 604 14.58 -29.87 0.91
C ASP A 604 14.76 -28.50 0.22
N SER A 605 14.02 -27.49 0.67
CA SER A 605 14.13 -26.10 0.23
C SER A 605 15.31 -25.32 0.85
N PHE A 606 15.96 -25.85 1.90
CA PHE A 606 17.14 -25.22 2.52
C PHE A 606 18.42 -25.75 1.87
N GLN A 607 18.62 -25.41 0.59
CA GLN A 607 19.90 -25.56 -0.07
C GLN A 607 20.40 -24.18 -0.48
N MET A 608 21.35 -23.62 0.24
CA MET A 608 21.88 -22.31 -0.12
C MET A 608 22.57 -22.37 -1.49
N LYS A 609 22.36 -21.36 -2.33
CA LYS A 609 23.02 -21.25 -3.63
C LYS A 609 24.54 -21.27 -3.41
N LYS A 610 25.20 -22.26 -4.02
CA LYS A 610 26.66 -22.42 -4.02
C LYS A 610 27.21 -21.75 -5.27
N ASP A 611 28.27 -20.98 -5.10
CA ASP A 611 29.11 -20.55 -6.21
C ASP A 611 30.08 -21.70 -6.53
N ASP A 612 30.20 -22.06 -7.81
CA ASP A 612 31.04 -23.15 -8.30
C ASP A 612 32.51 -23.05 -7.83
N ASN A 613 32.97 -21.85 -7.47
CA ASN A 613 34.33 -21.60 -6.98
C ASN A 613 34.43 -21.11 -5.52
N ALA A 614 33.31 -20.80 -4.83
CA ALA A 614 33.35 -20.15 -3.50
C ALA A 614 32.38 -20.71 -2.44
N GLY A 615 31.57 -21.73 -2.75
CA GLY A 615 30.63 -22.33 -1.80
C GLY A 615 29.45 -21.41 -1.46
N VAL A 616 28.86 -21.57 -0.26
CA VAL A 616 27.72 -20.76 0.20
C VAL A 616 28.06 -19.28 0.31
N THR A 617 27.32 -18.40 -0.40
CA THR A 617 27.55 -16.95 -0.38
C THR A 617 26.43 -16.21 0.37
N PHE A 618 26.53 -16.11 1.70
CA PHE A 618 25.59 -15.34 2.54
C PHE A 618 26.02 -13.87 2.69
N VAL A 619 27.29 -13.64 2.96
CA VAL A 619 27.92 -12.32 3.05
C VAL A 619 28.49 -11.93 1.67
N ARG A 620 27.81 -11.02 0.97
CA ARG A 620 28.03 -10.74 -0.47
C ARG A 620 29.08 -9.65 -0.75
N LYS A 621 28.72 -8.38 -0.53
CA LYS A 621 29.54 -7.18 -0.87
C LYS A 621 29.79 -6.21 0.31
N GLY A 622 28.82 -6.04 1.22
CA GLY A 622 29.01 -5.22 2.44
C GLY A 622 29.43 -3.76 2.20
N VAL A 623 28.97 -3.18 1.09
CA VAL A 623 29.23 -1.79 0.69
C VAL A 623 27.96 -0.94 0.78
N VAL A 624 28.16 0.37 0.80
CA VAL A 624 27.11 1.38 0.65
C VAL A 624 27.16 1.91 -0.77
N GLY A 625 26.01 2.03 -1.43
CA GLY A 625 25.89 2.55 -2.80
C GLY A 625 25.91 1.49 -3.91
N ASP A 626 25.84 0.20 -3.59
CA ASP A 626 25.77 -0.86 -4.64
C ASP A 626 24.48 -0.74 -5.44
N TRP A 627 23.45 -0.09 -4.89
CA TRP A 627 22.22 0.23 -5.61
C TRP A 627 22.42 0.92 -6.96
N ARG A 628 23.51 1.68 -7.13
CA ARG A 628 23.87 2.35 -8.39
C ARG A 628 24.13 1.36 -9.54
N ASN A 629 24.44 0.11 -9.22
CA ASN A 629 24.71 -0.96 -10.18
C ASN A 629 23.44 -1.75 -10.58
N TYR A 630 22.29 -1.50 -9.94
CA TYR A 630 21.07 -2.30 -10.13
C TYR A 630 19.86 -1.45 -10.46
N LEU A 631 19.63 -0.36 -9.71
CA LEU A 631 18.46 0.48 -9.95
C LEU A 631 18.63 1.23 -11.27
N SER A 632 17.70 0.99 -12.19
CA SER A 632 17.54 1.87 -13.35
C SER A 632 17.21 3.29 -12.88
N PRO A 633 17.47 4.33 -13.70
CA PRO A 633 17.10 5.71 -13.36
C PRO A 633 15.62 5.85 -12.97
N MET A 634 14.73 5.07 -13.60
CA MET A 634 13.29 5.05 -13.30
C MET A 634 12.98 4.43 -11.93
N GLN A 635 13.54 3.25 -11.65
CA GLN A 635 13.38 2.58 -10.36
C GLN A 635 13.95 3.43 -9.22
N ASN A 636 15.13 4.03 -9.45
CA ASN A 636 15.75 4.96 -8.50
C ASN A 636 14.81 6.14 -8.19
N ALA A 637 14.26 6.80 -9.20
CA ALA A 637 13.35 7.92 -9.01
C ALA A 637 12.04 7.53 -8.30
N ARG A 638 11.49 6.34 -8.58
CA ARG A 638 10.30 5.82 -7.89
C ARG A 638 10.56 5.56 -6.41
N LEU A 639 11.68 4.91 -6.09
CA LEU A 639 12.07 4.63 -4.71
C LEU A 639 12.43 5.91 -3.95
N GLU A 640 13.10 6.87 -4.60
CA GLU A 640 13.39 8.18 -4.03
C GLU A 640 12.11 8.99 -3.72
N ARG A 641 11.11 8.95 -4.62
CA ARG A 641 9.81 9.58 -4.37
C ARG A 641 9.12 8.98 -3.15
N LYS A 642 9.05 7.65 -3.07
CA LYS A 642 8.47 6.96 -1.91
C LYS A 642 9.25 7.27 -0.64
N PHE A 643 10.59 7.31 -0.70
CA PHE A 643 11.45 7.72 0.39
C PHE A 643 11.12 9.13 0.92
N ARG A 644 11.06 10.12 0.02
CA ARG A 644 10.74 11.51 0.39
C ARG A 644 9.34 11.63 0.98
N GLN A 645 8.36 10.91 0.42
CA GLN A 645 6.98 10.91 0.91
C GLN A 645 6.86 10.27 2.29
N ARG A 646 7.45 9.09 2.49
CA ARG A 646 7.24 8.30 3.72
C ARG A 646 8.02 8.85 4.90
N PHE A 647 9.21 9.40 4.68
CA PHE A 647 10.02 9.99 5.75
C PHE A 647 9.83 11.50 5.89
N ALA A 648 8.85 12.10 5.20
CA ALA A 648 8.49 13.50 5.36
C ALA A 648 8.28 13.86 6.84
N GLY A 649 8.93 14.94 7.30
CA GLY A 649 8.83 15.39 8.70
C GLY A 649 9.71 14.62 9.69
N THR A 650 10.57 13.70 9.22
CA THR A 650 11.53 12.98 10.06
C THR A 650 12.97 13.34 9.69
N GLU A 651 13.91 13.17 10.62
CA GLU A 651 15.34 13.43 10.35
C GLU A 651 15.96 12.30 9.49
N LEU A 652 15.23 11.22 9.21
CA LEU A 652 15.67 10.15 8.31
C LEU A 652 15.94 10.66 6.89
N LEU A 653 15.26 11.74 6.46
CA LEU A 653 15.55 12.39 5.18
C LEU A 653 16.97 12.96 5.14
N ASP A 654 17.43 13.55 6.25
CA ASP A 654 18.75 14.15 6.34
C ASP A 654 19.84 13.09 6.54
N ILE A 655 19.56 12.05 7.33
CA ILE A 655 20.48 10.92 7.56
C ILE A 655 20.92 10.29 6.24
N TRP A 656 20.00 10.13 5.29
CA TRP A 656 20.29 9.50 3.99
C TRP A 656 20.28 10.46 2.79
N ARG A 657 20.35 11.78 3.03
CA ARG A 657 20.30 12.78 1.96
C ARG A 657 21.35 12.56 0.87
N ASP A 658 22.56 12.13 1.25
CA ASP A 658 23.67 11.93 0.31
C ASP A 658 23.53 10.64 -0.54
N TYR A 659 22.58 9.77 -0.20
CA TYR A 659 22.28 8.53 -0.92
C TYR A 659 21.05 8.64 -1.83
N MET A 660 20.34 9.78 -1.78
CA MET A 660 19.05 9.97 -2.44
C MET A 660 19.16 10.69 -3.77
#